data_AF-A0A8T5IXX4-F1
#
_entry.id   AF-A0A8T5IXX4-F1
#
_cell.length_a   1.000
_cell.length_b   1.000
_cell.length_c   1.000
_cell.angle_alpha   90.00
_cell.angle_beta   90.00
_cell.angle_gamma   90.00
#
_symmetry.space_group_name_H-M   'P 1'
#
loop_
_entity.id
_entity.type
_entity.pdbx_description
1 polymer ?
#
loop_
_entity_poly.entity_id
_entity_poly.type
_entity_poly.pdbx_seq_one_letter_code
_entity_poly.pdbx_strand_id
1 'polypeptide(L)'
;MNNYNLLSNQKLMDDGNLIYLRNLTDLDVTEEYCKWLNDPEVNLYLETRKVTIEELIKYVNDKNNNLNCLFLGIYCKSNDKHIGNIKLEPIDFVNKTATLGILIGNKDYWGKGIATEATKLISDYAFNKLGLIEVNLGVISENKAAIRVYEKVGFKVFDIKKNHIIHNNQNYDQVMMKINPKNEKITAIIQARMGASRLPNKVLLPLVGKPVLWHIVNRLKQCKNIDKIVIATSNNEKDQAIEDFAKGESILFTRGDEMDLVSRFHHTCLEHNINTFVRVTADCPFIDPELVDNMIDYYLKNKNQYDLLSNVHPATYPDGLDLEIIPFEALKKMFLEVKDSFYRECFTTYLFTKSEYKSLNYPNKSDQSKMRWTLDTPEDYEFFKKVYGGLYKNNNISISNLINHEDNNLNNSGINNNVFLKKDIENFLYKNPEIEMINNRYTRNYSDQGRLKQKKMEEQEYKNILIVGCGNIGYKHLKNINSFFKGKISVCDNNEKMINEVRTIFPQVMCYQNLDVALEKEKPTHTIIATPNHLHISFAMKALQHTKNIFIEKPLSHNLEGVKEFLEAARKRNVKVIAGFNLRFHPFVIKLKEVIDNKQLGEIYSVNVNFGSYLPDRHPGRDYREDYVTKRSLGGGAILDVIHEIDYLSWIFGLPQKVFAFAEKRSNLEMETEDSADILLRLNQKSVINFHLDFLRRPYTRIVEVIGEKGTLIMDFAKNGDFELGEFKIFNPVKKEWEKTNHNFNHDQTYLLELSQFVNFDQSEDKISCRGGFAEKVLNVALAVKESAKCGKIIKIEENQNDFNKTSNYYNNIKIDSNCDDNINKNGNLLQIKETSKLKINKSKELFEEAQKLIPGQSQTLSKGYTQFVQGVSPIFVQKGKGSHVFDPDGNEFIDYILALGPITLGYNYPKTNFAIIKQLGEGITFSLPHPLEVELAKDIVETIPCAEMVRFGKNGTDVTSAAVKIARAYTKKEKIAYCGYHGGSADWFGITTALNKGVPKCMGDLIIGFEYNNIKSLENIFAEHQGEIATVIMEPVVFEEPKDDFLQKVKDLAHKHGAVLIFDEMVTGFRVSLGGAQEYYNVTPDLATFGKGVANGMPLSILCGKKEIMEECENVFFSMSFGGEVCSLAAAKTTIQEFKEKNVIAHCWKQGKKIKEKYNQLSKQYGLYSFTKCIGLDVHNKFEFNDKDGDEWYDLKSLFIQETAKMGILCSTVNNFCLSHSDEDINKTLNAFEIIFKIMKDGIGNNNIKELLEGIPVSPVFRKT
;
A
#
# COMPACT_ATOMS: atom_id res chain seq x y z
N MET A 1 -12.28 -10.36 3.97
CA MET A 1 -12.88 -11.62 4.46
C MET A 1 -12.63 -11.73 5.97
N ASN A 2 -12.93 -10.69 6.74
CA ASN A 2 -12.30 -10.48 8.05
C ASN A 2 -13.13 -10.98 9.24
N ASN A 3 -14.28 -11.63 8.97
CA ASN A 3 -15.30 -11.91 10.00
C ASN A 3 -15.04 -13.22 10.76
N TYR A 4 -14.23 -14.14 10.22
CA TYR A 4 -14.05 -15.48 10.79
C TYR A 4 -13.21 -15.54 12.09
N ASN A 5 -12.43 -14.51 12.41
CA ASN A 5 -11.65 -14.44 13.65
C ASN A 5 -12.42 -13.83 14.84
N LEU A 6 -13.71 -13.50 14.69
CA LEU A 6 -14.48 -12.81 15.74
C LEU A 6 -14.98 -13.70 16.90
N LEU A 7 -14.95 -15.03 16.75
CA LEU A 7 -15.59 -15.96 17.70
C LEU A 7 -14.63 -16.63 18.69
N SER A 8 -13.31 -16.61 18.44
CA SER A 8 -12.37 -17.55 19.05
C SER A 8 -11.52 -17.01 20.22
N ASN A 9 -11.65 -15.75 20.64
CA ASN A 9 -10.92 -15.23 21.81
C ASN A 9 -11.65 -14.13 22.61
N GLN A 10 -12.09 -14.54 23.81
CA GLN A 10 -12.36 -13.76 25.04
C GLN A 10 -13.31 -12.55 25.03
N LYS A 11 -14.26 -12.58 25.99
CA LYS A 11 -15.17 -11.50 26.39
C LYS A 11 -15.91 -10.75 25.26
N LEU A 12 -16.96 -11.40 24.75
CA LEU A 12 -18.17 -10.64 24.42
C LEU A 12 -18.74 -10.01 25.70
N MET A 13 -19.05 -8.72 25.63
CA MET A 13 -19.82 -7.99 26.64
C MET A 13 -20.76 -7.02 25.90
N ASP A 14 -21.79 -7.57 25.24
CA ASP A 14 -22.97 -6.79 24.89
C ASP A 14 -23.74 -6.51 26.19
N ASP A 15 -23.61 -5.28 26.65
CA ASP A 15 -23.87 -4.89 28.03
C ASP A 15 -25.26 -4.23 28.15
N GLY A 16 -26.24 -4.98 28.66
CA GLY A 16 -27.61 -4.53 28.88
C GLY A 16 -27.78 -3.71 30.17
N ASN A 17 -29.00 -3.29 30.49
CA ASN A 17 -29.28 -2.56 31.73
C ASN A 17 -29.40 -3.49 32.94
N LEU A 18 -30.00 -4.66 32.76
CA LEU A 18 -30.27 -5.66 33.80
C LEU A 18 -29.30 -6.85 33.73
N ILE A 19 -28.78 -7.13 32.53
CA ILE A 19 -27.96 -8.31 32.23
C ILE A 19 -26.75 -7.97 31.37
N TYR A 20 -25.81 -8.91 31.30
CA TYR A 20 -24.85 -9.03 30.20
C TYR A 20 -24.88 -10.46 29.65
N LEU A 21 -24.35 -10.63 28.43
CA LEU A 21 -24.18 -11.94 27.79
C LEU A 21 -22.69 -12.31 27.71
N ARG A 22 -22.33 -13.57 27.98
CA ARG A 22 -20.99 -14.12 27.72
C ARG A 22 -21.06 -15.60 27.33
N ASN A 23 -20.00 -16.15 26.76
CA ASN A 23 -19.89 -17.59 26.50
C ASN A 23 -20.06 -18.38 27.82
N LEU A 24 -20.74 -19.52 27.73
CA LEU A 24 -20.78 -20.52 28.79
C LEU A 24 -19.49 -21.33 28.78
N THR A 25 -19.05 -21.74 29.96
CA THR A 25 -17.98 -22.72 30.17
C THR A 25 -18.53 -23.96 30.88
N ASP A 26 -17.75 -25.02 30.94
CA ASP A 26 -18.00 -26.16 31.83
C ASP A 26 -18.15 -25.74 33.30
N LEU A 27 -17.37 -24.74 33.74
CA LEU A 27 -17.47 -24.11 35.07
C LEU A 27 -18.82 -23.43 35.34
N ASP A 28 -19.60 -23.08 34.32
CA ASP A 28 -20.94 -22.51 34.47
C ASP A 28 -22.03 -23.59 34.67
N VAL A 29 -21.69 -24.87 34.50
CA VAL A 29 -22.64 -25.99 34.62
C VAL A 29 -22.86 -26.37 36.08
N THR A 30 -23.60 -25.51 36.77
CA THR A 30 -23.97 -25.68 38.18
C THR A 30 -25.14 -26.65 38.38
N GLU A 31 -25.27 -27.17 39.60
CA GLU A 31 -26.49 -27.84 40.06
C GLU A 31 -27.76 -27.00 39.82
N GLU A 32 -27.69 -25.67 39.94
CA GLU A 32 -28.86 -24.81 39.76
C GLU A 32 -29.31 -24.76 38.30
N TYR A 33 -28.36 -24.62 37.36
CA TYR A 33 -28.63 -24.70 35.93
C TYR A 33 -29.16 -26.09 35.55
N CYS A 34 -28.57 -27.16 36.09
CA CYS A 34 -29.08 -28.52 35.91
C CYS A 34 -30.51 -28.69 36.45
N LYS A 35 -30.85 -28.06 37.59
CA LYS A 35 -32.22 -28.07 38.15
C LYS A 35 -33.22 -27.35 37.24
N TRP A 36 -32.86 -26.21 36.63
CA TRP A 36 -33.74 -25.52 35.68
C TRP A 36 -34.10 -26.42 34.47
N LEU A 37 -33.15 -27.18 33.94
CA LEU A 37 -33.38 -28.12 32.81
C LEU A 37 -34.10 -29.43 33.20
N ASN A 38 -34.43 -29.61 34.48
CA ASN A 38 -35.24 -30.73 34.97
C ASN A 38 -36.59 -30.28 35.58
N ASP A 39 -36.84 -28.98 35.70
CA ASP A 39 -38.06 -28.40 36.27
C ASP A 39 -39.20 -28.41 35.21
N PRO A 40 -40.34 -29.09 35.46
CA PRO A 40 -41.41 -29.22 34.46
C PRO A 40 -42.05 -27.90 34.03
N GLU A 41 -42.01 -26.85 34.86
CA GLU A 41 -42.58 -25.54 34.53
C GLU A 41 -41.63 -24.74 33.63
N VAL A 42 -40.31 -24.88 33.83
CA VAL A 42 -39.27 -24.24 33.01
C VAL A 42 -39.20 -24.87 31.61
N ASN A 43 -39.38 -26.19 31.52
CA ASN A 43 -39.25 -26.96 30.28
C ASN A 43 -40.58 -27.16 29.53
N LEU A 44 -41.67 -26.55 30.01
CA LEU A 44 -43.04 -26.64 29.46
C LEU A 44 -43.19 -26.25 27.97
N TYR A 45 -42.19 -25.58 27.40
CA TYR A 45 -42.15 -25.18 25.99
C TYR A 45 -40.82 -25.54 25.30
N LEU A 46 -40.08 -26.52 25.84
CA LEU A 46 -38.81 -26.98 25.31
C LEU A 46 -38.86 -28.46 24.90
N GLU A 47 -38.01 -28.83 23.95
CA GLU A 47 -37.80 -30.23 23.52
C GLU A 47 -36.72 -30.92 24.39
N THR A 48 -36.69 -30.61 25.69
CA THR A 48 -35.72 -31.12 26.65
C THR A 48 -36.21 -32.38 27.35
N ARG A 49 -35.37 -33.42 27.34
CA ARG A 49 -35.49 -34.55 28.27
C ARG A 49 -34.86 -34.15 29.61
N LYS A 50 -35.04 -34.97 30.66
CA LYS A 50 -34.24 -34.83 31.88
C LYS A 50 -32.75 -34.92 31.55
N VAL A 51 -31.93 -34.04 32.13
CA VAL A 51 -30.51 -33.87 31.81
C VAL A 51 -29.67 -34.01 33.07
N THR A 52 -28.55 -34.73 33.01
CA THR A 52 -27.53 -34.78 34.06
C THR A 52 -26.48 -33.67 33.91
N ILE A 53 -25.69 -33.42 34.96
CA ILE A 53 -24.58 -32.44 34.91
C ILE A 53 -23.56 -32.82 33.83
N GLU A 54 -23.23 -34.11 33.69
CA GLU A 54 -22.27 -34.60 32.69
C GLU A 54 -22.77 -34.39 31.25
N GLU A 55 -24.03 -34.70 30.96
CA GLU A 55 -24.66 -34.42 29.66
C GLU A 55 -24.71 -32.91 29.37
N LEU A 56 -24.89 -32.08 30.40
CA LEU A 56 -24.97 -30.63 30.27
C LEU A 56 -23.60 -29.98 30.03
N ILE A 57 -22.53 -30.45 30.71
CA ILE A 57 -21.14 -30.09 30.41
C ILE A 57 -20.82 -30.45 28.96
N LYS A 58 -21.16 -31.67 28.54
CA LYS A 58 -20.98 -32.10 27.15
C LYS A 58 -21.74 -31.19 26.18
N TYR A 59 -23.01 -30.88 26.44
CA TYR A 59 -23.82 -30.01 25.59
C TYR A 59 -23.22 -28.59 25.47
N VAL A 60 -22.73 -27.99 26.56
CA VAL A 60 -22.04 -26.68 26.50
C VAL A 60 -20.79 -26.76 25.61
N ASN A 61 -19.95 -27.78 25.79
CA ASN A 61 -18.73 -27.97 25.01
C ASN A 61 -19.00 -28.25 23.52
N ASP A 62 -19.97 -29.13 23.21
CA ASP A 62 -20.40 -29.44 21.84
C ASP A 62 -20.93 -28.18 21.11
N LYS A 63 -21.57 -27.24 21.83
CA LYS A 63 -22.04 -25.96 21.26
C LYS A 63 -20.93 -24.93 21.11
N ASN A 64 -20.01 -24.82 22.08
CA ASN A 64 -18.85 -23.93 22.00
C ASN A 64 -17.89 -24.31 20.85
N ASN A 65 -17.82 -25.59 20.50
CA ASN A 65 -17.00 -26.08 19.39
C ASN A 65 -17.67 -25.97 18.00
N ASN A 66 -18.96 -25.59 17.92
CA ASN A 66 -19.68 -25.46 16.66
C ASN A 66 -19.54 -24.02 16.10
N LEU A 67 -18.74 -23.83 15.05
CA LEU A 67 -18.54 -22.54 14.39
C LEU A 67 -19.82 -21.90 13.81
N ASN A 68 -20.86 -22.70 13.57
CA ASN A 68 -22.18 -22.24 13.12
C ASN A 68 -23.18 -22.09 14.29
N CYS A 69 -22.68 -21.99 15.52
CA CYS A 69 -23.45 -21.71 16.73
C CYS A 69 -22.79 -20.55 17.50
N LEU A 70 -23.63 -19.68 18.06
CA LEU A 70 -23.24 -18.76 19.13
C LEU A 70 -24.08 -19.13 20.35
N PHE A 71 -23.47 -19.64 21.41
CA PHE A 71 -24.16 -20.04 22.64
C PHE A 71 -23.66 -19.25 23.84
N LEU A 72 -24.57 -18.51 24.48
CA LEU A 72 -24.25 -17.53 25.53
C LEU A 72 -25.10 -17.79 26.76
N GLY A 73 -24.50 -17.60 27.93
CA GLY A 73 -25.20 -17.49 29.21
C GLY A 73 -25.68 -16.06 29.42
N ILE A 74 -26.81 -15.94 30.10
CA ILE A 74 -27.43 -14.69 30.53
C ILE A 74 -27.09 -14.50 32.00
N TYR A 75 -26.41 -13.41 32.34
CA TYR A 75 -25.93 -13.10 33.69
C TYR A 75 -26.57 -11.82 34.21
N CYS A 76 -27.08 -11.84 35.43
CA CYS A 76 -27.68 -10.68 36.10
C CYS A 76 -26.60 -9.74 36.63
N LYS A 77 -26.67 -8.46 36.26
CA LYS A 77 -25.65 -7.46 36.63
C LYS A 77 -25.51 -7.20 38.12
N SER A 78 -26.59 -7.31 38.90
CA SER A 78 -26.59 -6.90 40.31
C SER A 78 -25.89 -7.89 41.25
N ASN A 79 -25.60 -9.11 40.80
CA ASN A 79 -25.06 -10.20 41.61
C ASN A 79 -24.19 -11.20 40.81
N ASP A 80 -23.82 -10.85 39.58
CA ASP A 80 -23.06 -11.66 38.60
C ASP A 80 -23.63 -13.08 38.33
N LYS A 81 -24.90 -13.31 38.69
CA LYS A 81 -25.47 -14.66 38.69
C LYS A 81 -25.95 -15.09 37.31
N HIS A 82 -25.55 -16.28 36.87
CA HIS A 82 -26.17 -16.98 35.75
C HIS A 82 -27.67 -17.22 36.01
N ILE A 83 -28.53 -16.93 35.03
CA ILE A 83 -30.00 -17.04 35.17
C ILE A 83 -30.71 -17.63 33.95
N GLY A 84 -29.99 -17.91 32.87
CA GLY A 84 -30.56 -18.40 31.61
C GLY A 84 -29.54 -18.48 30.49
N ASN A 85 -29.96 -18.88 29.30
CA ASN A 85 -29.11 -19.05 28.12
C ASN A 85 -29.80 -18.53 26.86
N ILE A 86 -29.00 -18.18 25.86
CA ILE A 86 -29.48 -17.69 24.56
C ILE A 86 -28.52 -18.14 23.45
N LYS A 87 -29.06 -18.45 22.27
CA LYS A 87 -28.26 -18.92 21.13
C LYS A 87 -28.74 -18.41 19.77
N LEU A 88 -27.79 -18.36 18.84
CA LEU A 88 -28.04 -18.38 17.40
C LEU A 88 -27.53 -19.73 16.86
N GLU A 89 -28.42 -20.60 16.38
CA GLU A 89 -28.06 -21.90 15.81
C GLU A 89 -29.20 -22.44 14.93
N PRO A 90 -28.95 -22.82 13.66
CA PRO A 90 -27.70 -22.63 12.92
C PRO A 90 -27.47 -21.15 12.56
N ILE A 91 -26.22 -20.79 12.34
CA ILE A 91 -25.80 -19.56 11.66
C ILE A 91 -25.36 -19.94 10.26
N ASP A 92 -26.03 -19.39 9.25
CA ASP A 92 -25.67 -19.49 7.84
C ASP A 92 -25.00 -18.18 7.41
N PHE A 93 -23.67 -18.21 7.26
CA PHE A 93 -22.87 -17.06 6.83
C PHE A 93 -22.96 -16.77 5.32
N VAL A 94 -23.47 -17.71 4.50
CA VAL A 94 -23.62 -17.57 3.05
C VAL A 94 -24.91 -16.83 2.72
N ASN A 95 -26.04 -17.34 3.22
CA ASN A 95 -27.35 -16.69 3.09
C ASN A 95 -27.54 -15.55 4.11
N LYS A 96 -26.62 -15.42 5.07
CA LYS A 96 -26.62 -14.40 6.13
C LYS A 96 -27.84 -14.48 7.04
N THR A 97 -28.22 -15.68 7.46
CA THR A 97 -29.40 -15.92 8.31
C THR A 97 -29.06 -16.73 9.55
N ALA A 98 -29.77 -16.56 10.67
CA ALA A 98 -29.66 -17.46 11.82
C ALA A 98 -31.00 -17.72 12.52
N THR A 99 -31.08 -18.83 13.26
CA THR A 99 -32.24 -19.16 14.10
C THR A 99 -31.96 -18.90 15.58
N LEU A 100 -32.84 -18.15 16.25
CA LEU A 100 -32.74 -17.80 17.67
C LEU A 100 -33.37 -18.87 18.58
N GLY A 101 -32.69 -19.19 19.68
CA GLY A 101 -33.29 -19.87 20.84
C GLY A 101 -32.95 -19.16 22.15
N ILE A 102 -33.86 -19.16 23.13
CA ILE A 102 -33.68 -18.51 24.44
C ILE A 102 -34.36 -19.31 25.56
N LEU A 103 -33.75 -19.34 26.74
CA LEU A 103 -34.29 -19.89 27.99
C LEU A 103 -33.93 -18.97 29.16
N ILE A 104 -34.90 -18.53 29.96
CA ILE A 104 -34.65 -17.98 31.31
C ILE A 104 -34.93 -19.10 32.31
N GLY A 105 -33.89 -19.69 32.90
CA GLY A 105 -34.03 -20.86 33.75
C GLY A 105 -34.42 -20.53 35.19
N ASN A 106 -33.84 -19.48 35.76
CA ASN A 106 -34.20 -19.06 37.11
C ASN A 106 -35.53 -18.27 37.12
N LYS A 107 -36.54 -18.84 37.79
CA LYS A 107 -37.92 -18.33 37.85
C LYS A 107 -38.05 -16.94 38.51
N ASP A 108 -37.14 -16.57 39.42
CA ASP A 108 -37.15 -15.25 40.07
C ASP A 108 -36.95 -14.10 39.06
N TYR A 109 -36.47 -14.40 37.85
CA TYR A 109 -36.19 -13.45 36.79
C TYR A 109 -37.26 -13.42 35.69
N TRP A 110 -38.30 -14.25 35.80
CA TRP A 110 -39.46 -14.22 34.90
C TRP A 110 -40.26 -12.92 35.06
N GLY A 111 -40.86 -12.44 33.97
CA GLY A 111 -41.59 -11.16 33.94
C GLY A 111 -40.73 -9.89 34.02
N LYS A 112 -39.53 -9.94 34.62
CA LYS A 112 -38.63 -8.79 34.86
C LYS A 112 -37.91 -8.23 33.61
N GLY A 113 -38.49 -8.38 32.42
CA GLY A 113 -37.96 -7.84 31.15
C GLY A 113 -36.73 -8.55 30.57
N ILE A 114 -36.05 -9.41 31.34
CA ILE A 114 -34.80 -10.10 31.00
C ILE A 114 -34.81 -10.74 29.60
N ALA A 115 -35.85 -11.52 29.28
CA ALA A 115 -35.96 -12.18 27.97
C ALA A 115 -36.06 -11.18 26.79
N THR A 116 -36.68 -10.01 27.00
CA THR A 116 -36.74 -8.93 26.00
C THR A 116 -35.37 -8.29 25.80
N GLU A 117 -34.62 -8.05 26.87
CA GLU A 117 -33.27 -7.48 26.78
C GLU A 117 -32.29 -8.46 26.13
N ALA A 118 -32.25 -9.72 26.57
CA ALA A 118 -31.37 -10.74 25.99
C ALA A 118 -31.64 -10.97 24.50
N THR A 119 -32.92 -11.11 24.12
CA THR A 119 -33.33 -11.26 22.71
C THR A 119 -32.92 -10.06 21.86
N LYS A 120 -33.04 -8.84 22.41
CA LYS A 120 -32.59 -7.62 21.72
C LYS A 120 -31.07 -7.61 21.55
N LEU A 121 -30.30 -7.85 22.62
CA LEU A 121 -28.83 -7.83 22.59
C LEU A 121 -28.28 -8.77 21.52
N ILE A 122 -28.68 -10.04 21.52
CA ILE A 122 -28.17 -11.01 20.52
C ILE A 122 -28.67 -10.73 19.09
N SER A 123 -29.83 -10.07 18.93
CA SER A 123 -30.31 -9.64 17.60
C SER A 123 -29.52 -8.45 17.07
N ASP A 124 -29.22 -7.45 17.92
CA ASP A 124 -28.29 -6.38 17.55
C ASP A 124 -26.87 -6.94 17.31
N TYR A 125 -26.41 -7.98 18.03
CA TYR A 125 -25.13 -8.66 17.73
C TYR A 125 -25.14 -9.36 16.36
N ALA A 126 -26.20 -10.12 16.05
CA ALA A 126 -26.39 -10.81 14.78
C ALA A 126 -26.28 -9.86 13.57
N PHE A 127 -26.91 -8.69 13.66
CA PHE A 127 -26.90 -7.72 12.58
C PHE A 127 -25.62 -6.86 12.55
N ASN A 128 -25.16 -6.37 13.70
CA ASN A 128 -24.07 -5.36 13.73
C ASN A 128 -22.67 -5.97 13.81
N LYS A 129 -22.49 -7.21 14.30
CA LYS A 129 -21.17 -7.87 14.46
C LYS A 129 -21.00 -9.08 13.53
N LEU A 130 -22.02 -9.94 13.41
CA LEU A 130 -21.98 -11.08 12.47
C LEU A 130 -22.35 -10.69 11.03
N GLY A 131 -23.04 -9.57 10.82
CA GLY A 131 -23.40 -9.06 9.49
C GLY A 131 -24.54 -9.81 8.81
N LEU A 132 -25.44 -10.42 9.61
CA LEU A 132 -26.61 -11.15 9.12
C LEU A 132 -27.68 -10.19 8.55
N ILE A 133 -28.59 -10.72 7.73
CA ILE A 133 -29.73 -10.01 7.12
C ILE A 133 -31.10 -10.57 7.58
N GLU A 134 -31.11 -11.65 8.35
CA GLU A 134 -32.32 -12.17 9.00
C GLU A 134 -32.00 -12.99 10.24
N VAL A 135 -32.80 -12.83 11.29
CA VAL A 135 -32.88 -13.76 12.42
C VAL A 135 -34.32 -14.27 12.51
N ASN A 136 -34.50 -15.59 12.51
CA ASN A 136 -35.81 -16.24 12.61
C ASN A 136 -35.92 -17.08 13.89
N LEU A 137 -37.14 -17.48 14.25
CA LEU A 137 -37.43 -18.40 15.35
C LEU A 137 -38.77 -19.10 15.12
N GLY A 138 -38.96 -20.23 15.81
CA GLY A 138 -40.25 -20.91 15.94
C GLY A 138 -40.66 -20.94 17.41
N VAL A 139 -41.93 -20.71 17.71
CA VAL A 139 -42.48 -20.76 19.08
C VAL A 139 -43.84 -21.45 19.11
N ILE A 140 -44.07 -22.27 20.14
CA ILE A 140 -45.34 -22.94 20.39
C ILE A 140 -46.45 -21.90 20.56
N SER A 141 -47.58 -22.07 19.86
CA SER A 141 -48.72 -21.15 19.84
C SER A 141 -49.22 -20.73 21.22
N GLU A 142 -49.12 -21.60 22.21
CA GLU A 142 -49.61 -21.45 23.58
C GLU A 142 -48.70 -20.54 24.42
N ASN A 143 -47.42 -20.39 24.06
CA ASN A 143 -46.46 -19.55 24.76
C ASN A 143 -46.64 -18.06 24.39
N LYS A 144 -47.81 -17.51 24.75
CA LYS A 144 -48.16 -16.10 24.56
C LYS A 144 -47.18 -15.15 25.27
N ALA A 145 -46.44 -15.62 26.27
CA ALA A 145 -45.41 -14.83 26.95
C ALA A 145 -44.19 -14.60 26.04
N ALA A 146 -43.66 -15.66 25.43
CA ALA A 146 -42.55 -15.57 24.48
C ALA A 146 -42.94 -14.80 23.21
N ILE A 147 -44.13 -15.07 22.64
CA ILE A 147 -44.66 -14.33 21.47
C ILE A 147 -44.64 -12.81 21.74
N ARG A 148 -45.22 -12.35 22.86
CA ARG A 148 -45.20 -10.92 23.24
C ARG A 148 -43.79 -10.36 23.45
N VAL A 149 -42.82 -11.17 23.87
CA VAL A 149 -41.41 -10.76 23.97
C VAL A 149 -40.82 -10.53 22.58
N TYR A 150 -41.05 -11.45 21.65
CA TYR A 150 -40.54 -11.35 20.27
C TYR A 150 -41.17 -10.20 19.50
N GLU A 151 -42.50 -10.03 19.59
CA GLU A 151 -43.22 -8.87 19.05
C GLU A 151 -42.66 -7.55 19.58
N LYS A 152 -42.40 -7.47 20.90
CA LYS A 152 -41.84 -6.27 21.55
C LYS A 152 -40.40 -5.95 21.14
N VAL A 153 -39.61 -6.93 20.71
CA VAL A 153 -38.28 -6.70 20.11
C VAL A 153 -38.39 -6.28 18.64
N GLY A 154 -39.45 -6.70 17.94
CA GLY A 154 -39.76 -6.34 16.56
C GLY A 154 -39.83 -7.52 15.58
N PHE A 155 -39.83 -8.77 16.08
CA PHE A 155 -40.11 -9.93 15.25
C PHE A 155 -41.56 -9.90 14.76
N LYS A 156 -41.77 -10.27 13.50
CA LYS A 156 -43.10 -10.41 12.88
C LYS A 156 -43.35 -11.88 12.55
N VAL A 157 -44.60 -12.32 12.71
CA VAL A 157 -45.04 -13.63 12.19
C VAL A 157 -44.92 -13.61 10.66
N PHE A 158 -44.38 -14.67 10.08
CA PHE A 158 -44.30 -14.84 8.62
C PHE A 158 -44.89 -16.17 8.13
N ASP A 159 -45.02 -17.16 9.01
CA ASP A 159 -45.64 -18.46 8.73
C ASP A 159 -46.22 -19.04 10.05
N ILE A 160 -47.19 -19.97 9.95
CA ILE A 160 -47.75 -20.71 11.08
C ILE A 160 -47.90 -22.17 10.65
N LYS A 161 -46.99 -23.03 11.10
CA LYS A 161 -47.01 -24.46 10.77
C LYS A 161 -47.96 -25.19 11.72
N LYS A 162 -49.07 -25.70 11.18
CA LYS A 162 -50.09 -26.38 11.98
C LYS A 162 -49.64 -27.75 12.47
N ASN A 163 -49.97 -28.11 13.70
CA ASN A 163 -49.64 -29.40 14.35
C ASN A 163 -48.15 -29.80 14.23
N HIS A 164 -47.23 -28.84 14.21
CA HIS A 164 -45.83 -29.08 13.86
C HIS A 164 -44.95 -29.51 15.04
N ILE A 165 -45.35 -29.18 16.28
CA ILE A 165 -44.63 -29.55 17.50
C ILE A 165 -45.48 -30.56 18.28
N ILE A 166 -44.85 -31.64 18.73
CA ILE A 166 -45.45 -32.61 19.65
C ILE A 166 -44.83 -32.39 21.03
N HIS A 167 -45.62 -31.96 22.01
CA HIS A 167 -45.18 -31.79 23.39
C HIS A 167 -46.23 -32.41 24.34
N ASN A 168 -45.80 -33.17 25.34
CA ASN A 168 -46.68 -33.93 26.26
C ASN A 168 -47.80 -34.74 25.56
N ASN A 169 -47.46 -35.40 24.43
CA ASN A 169 -48.37 -36.15 23.56
C ASN A 169 -49.56 -35.33 22.99
N GLN A 170 -49.45 -34.01 22.94
CA GLN A 170 -50.38 -33.11 22.25
C GLN A 170 -49.66 -32.41 21.08
N ASN A 171 -50.42 -32.17 20.01
CA ASN A 171 -49.94 -31.43 18.84
C ASN A 171 -50.23 -29.94 19.03
N TYR A 172 -49.24 -29.10 18.75
CA TYR A 172 -49.35 -27.64 18.82
C TYR A 172 -48.89 -26.98 17.52
N ASP A 173 -49.39 -25.77 17.24
CA ASP A 173 -48.98 -24.99 16.08
C ASP A 173 -47.64 -24.27 16.39
N GLN A 174 -46.72 -24.28 15.43
CA GLN A 174 -45.48 -23.50 15.52
C GLN A 174 -45.68 -22.16 14.81
N VAL A 175 -45.73 -21.08 15.57
CA VAL A 175 -45.69 -19.71 15.04
C VAL A 175 -44.25 -19.42 14.62
N MET A 176 -44.03 -19.22 13.33
CA MET A 176 -42.72 -18.86 12.78
C MET A 176 -42.62 -17.34 12.71
N MET A 177 -41.64 -16.79 13.40
CA MET A 177 -41.41 -15.34 13.48
C MET A 177 -40.02 -15.00 12.96
N LYS A 178 -39.88 -13.82 12.35
CA LYS A 178 -38.57 -13.31 11.92
C LYS A 178 -38.42 -11.82 12.15
N ILE A 179 -37.19 -11.41 12.37
CA ILE A 179 -36.75 -10.03 12.37
C ILE A 179 -35.64 -9.92 11.32
N ASN A 180 -35.82 -9.02 10.37
CA ASN A 180 -34.73 -8.54 9.52
C ASN A 180 -34.02 -7.41 10.28
N PRO A 181 -32.77 -7.01 9.94
CA PRO A 181 -32.24 -5.77 10.47
C PRO A 181 -33.26 -4.66 10.19
N LYS A 182 -33.48 -3.78 11.17
CA LYS A 182 -34.33 -2.59 10.96
C LYS A 182 -33.87 -1.86 9.69
N ASN A 183 -34.79 -1.16 9.02
CA ASN A 183 -34.47 -0.21 7.94
C ASN A 183 -33.14 0.46 8.28
N GLU A 184 -32.17 0.33 7.37
CA GLU A 184 -30.75 0.52 7.69
C GLU A 184 -30.57 1.82 8.47
N LYS A 185 -30.04 1.73 9.70
CA LYS A 185 -30.04 2.84 10.66
C LYS A 185 -29.17 4.01 10.19
N ILE A 186 -29.69 4.82 9.27
CA ILE A 186 -28.96 5.94 8.69
C ILE A 186 -28.83 7.00 9.78
N THR A 187 -27.58 7.26 10.15
CA THR A 187 -27.25 8.30 11.13
C THR A 187 -26.84 9.56 10.38
N ALA A 188 -27.41 10.71 10.72
CA ALA A 188 -26.86 11.98 10.28
C ALA A 188 -25.66 12.34 11.17
N ILE A 189 -24.46 12.39 10.59
CA ILE A 189 -23.27 12.89 11.27
C ILE A 189 -23.09 14.35 10.87
N ILE A 190 -23.36 15.25 11.82
CA ILE A 190 -23.15 16.69 11.67
C ILE A 190 -21.68 16.99 11.97
N GLN A 191 -20.93 17.42 10.95
CA GLN A 191 -19.58 17.95 11.13
C GLN A 191 -19.66 19.39 11.68
N ALA A 192 -19.21 19.60 12.90
CA ALA A 192 -19.26 20.90 13.59
C ALA A 192 -17.89 21.28 14.16
N ARG A 193 -17.59 22.59 14.24
CA ARG A 193 -16.48 23.19 15.00
C ARG A 193 -16.69 24.69 15.18
N MET A 194 -16.09 25.27 16.21
CA MET A 194 -16.08 26.72 16.46
C MET A 194 -14.98 27.45 15.68
N GLY A 195 -13.93 26.72 15.24
CA GLY A 195 -12.82 27.18 14.40
C GLY A 195 -13.26 27.60 12.99
N ALA A 196 -13.83 28.81 12.89
CA ALA A 196 -14.36 29.38 11.65
C ALA A 196 -13.80 30.80 11.43
N SER A 197 -12.77 30.91 10.60
CA SER A 197 -11.95 32.12 10.44
C SER A 197 -12.60 33.33 9.75
N ARG A 198 -13.74 33.13 9.07
CA ARG A 198 -14.52 34.20 8.39
C ARG A 198 -15.71 34.70 9.22
N LEU A 199 -16.27 33.81 10.03
CA LEU A 199 -17.40 34.07 10.92
C LEU A 199 -17.20 33.19 12.18
N PRO A 200 -16.42 33.67 13.17
CA PRO A 200 -16.12 32.90 14.37
C PRO A 200 -17.41 32.46 15.09
N ASN A 201 -17.38 31.25 15.65
CA ASN A 201 -18.52 30.66 16.37
C ASN A 201 -19.79 30.48 15.52
N LYS A 202 -19.73 30.52 14.18
CA LYS A 202 -20.90 30.49 13.27
C LYS A 202 -21.96 29.43 13.61
N VAL A 203 -21.50 28.25 14.02
CA VAL A 203 -22.31 27.09 14.42
C VAL A 203 -23.27 27.39 15.58
N LEU A 204 -22.92 28.30 16.50
CA LEU A 204 -23.72 28.65 17.67
C LEU A 204 -24.29 30.09 17.65
N LEU A 205 -24.18 30.82 16.53
CA LEU A 205 -24.77 32.16 16.42
C LEU A 205 -26.31 32.14 16.53
N PRO A 206 -26.94 33.16 17.14
CA PRO A 206 -28.38 33.17 17.43
C PRO A 206 -29.22 33.58 16.21
N LEU A 207 -29.51 32.63 15.33
CA LEU A 207 -30.43 32.79 14.20
C LEU A 207 -31.89 32.75 14.71
N VAL A 208 -32.58 33.89 14.69
CA VAL A 208 -33.95 34.05 15.23
C VAL A 208 -34.09 33.50 16.66
N GLY A 209 -33.12 33.84 17.53
CA GLY A 209 -33.13 33.45 18.94
C GLY A 209 -32.73 32.00 19.25
N LYS A 210 -32.35 31.19 18.25
CA LYS A 210 -31.82 29.83 18.43
C LYS A 210 -30.45 29.66 17.73
N PRO A 211 -29.53 28.84 18.26
CA PRO A 211 -28.24 28.55 17.60
C PRO A 211 -28.42 28.03 16.17
N VAL A 212 -27.49 28.32 15.25
CA VAL A 212 -27.53 27.76 13.88
C VAL A 212 -27.58 26.22 13.88
N LEU A 213 -26.77 25.59 14.73
CA LEU A 213 -26.77 24.13 14.92
C LEU A 213 -28.13 23.59 15.39
N TRP A 214 -28.91 24.39 16.15
CA TRP A 214 -30.26 24.02 16.57
C TRP A 214 -31.21 23.89 15.37
N HIS A 215 -31.13 24.80 14.41
CA HIS A 215 -31.96 24.73 13.19
C HIS A 215 -31.62 23.51 12.33
N ILE A 216 -30.33 23.17 12.21
CA ILE A 216 -29.86 21.98 11.49
C ILE A 216 -30.34 20.70 12.18
N VAL A 217 -30.13 20.57 13.49
CA VAL A 217 -30.64 19.45 14.30
C VAL A 217 -32.16 19.34 14.21
N ASN A 218 -32.89 20.46 14.32
CA ASN A 218 -34.35 20.49 14.24
C ASN A 218 -34.89 20.10 12.86
N ARG A 219 -34.19 20.42 11.76
CA ARG A 219 -34.56 19.97 10.41
C ARG A 219 -34.25 18.48 10.21
N LEU A 220 -33.08 18.00 10.66
CA LEU A 220 -32.74 16.57 10.58
C LEU A 220 -33.67 15.68 11.44
N LYS A 221 -34.16 16.19 12.59
CA LYS A 221 -35.21 15.54 13.42
C LYS A 221 -36.57 15.37 12.70
N GLN A 222 -36.75 15.93 11.50
CA GLN A 222 -37.98 15.86 10.70
C GLN A 222 -37.86 14.95 9.46
N CYS A 223 -36.68 14.35 9.22
CA CYS A 223 -36.47 13.33 8.20
C CYS A 223 -37.06 11.99 8.66
N LYS A 224 -37.73 11.26 7.78
CA LYS A 224 -38.35 9.95 8.08
C LYS A 224 -37.33 8.82 8.14
N ASN A 225 -36.24 8.94 7.38
CA ASN A 225 -35.24 7.89 7.19
C ASN A 225 -33.96 8.07 8.05
N ILE A 226 -33.96 8.98 9.04
CA ILE A 226 -32.83 9.17 9.98
C ILE A 226 -33.20 8.65 11.38
N ASP A 227 -32.52 7.60 11.83
CA ASP A 227 -32.70 7.01 13.18
C ASP A 227 -31.95 7.76 14.29
N LYS A 228 -30.86 8.45 13.95
CA LYS A 228 -29.95 9.11 14.89
C LYS A 228 -29.32 10.37 14.30
N ILE A 229 -29.04 11.33 15.17
CA ILE A 229 -28.19 12.49 14.87
C ILE A 229 -27.00 12.45 15.82
N VAL A 230 -25.78 12.57 15.29
CA VAL A 230 -24.53 12.64 16.05
C VAL A 230 -23.72 13.84 15.61
N ILE A 231 -23.17 14.61 16.54
CA ILE A 231 -22.32 15.77 16.26
C ILE A 231 -20.85 15.36 16.39
N ALA A 232 -20.12 15.38 15.27
CA ALA A 232 -18.68 15.14 15.22
C ALA A 232 -17.95 16.50 15.34
N THR A 233 -17.31 16.73 16.50
CA THR A 233 -16.62 17.99 16.86
C THR A 233 -15.15 17.76 17.20
N SER A 234 -14.34 18.80 17.45
CA SER A 234 -12.91 18.61 17.75
C SER A 234 -12.60 18.49 19.25
N ASN A 235 -11.37 18.04 19.56
CA ASN A 235 -10.80 18.01 20.89
C ASN A 235 -10.40 19.41 21.43
N ASN A 236 -10.49 20.48 20.62
CA ASN A 236 -10.12 21.84 21.05
C ASN A 236 -11.04 22.34 22.17
N GLU A 237 -10.48 23.07 23.15
CA GLU A 237 -11.26 23.64 24.27
C GLU A 237 -12.41 24.54 23.81
N LYS A 238 -12.22 25.31 22.73
CA LYS A 238 -13.27 26.17 22.12
C LYS A 238 -14.53 25.36 21.73
N ASP A 239 -14.37 24.11 21.31
CA ASP A 239 -15.47 23.23 20.87
C ASP A 239 -16.26 22.62 22.04
N GLN A 240 -15.86 22.87 23.30
CA GLN A 240 -16.63 22.49 24.49
C GLN A 240 -18.06 23.04 24.43
N ALA A 241 -18.26 24.25 23.91
CA ALA A 241 -19.59 24.85 23.74
C ALA A 241 -20.51 24.05 22.79
N ILE A 242 -19.95 23.30 21.84
CA ILE A 242 -20.73 22.41 20.95
C ILE A 242 -21.11 21.12 21.68
N GLU A 243 -20.22 20.58 22.51
CA GLU A 243 -20.52 19.45 23.40
C GLU A 243 -21.59 19.83 24.44
N ASP A 244 -21.50 21.01 25.05
CA ASP A 244 -22.45 21.47 26.05
C ASP A 244 -23.82 21.79 25.43
N PHE A 245 -23.84 22.32 24.20
CA PHE A 245 -25.05 22.39 23.38
C PHE A 245 -25.64 21.01 23.08
N ALA A 246 -24.81 20.04 22.68
CA ALA A 246 -25.26 18.68 22.37
C ALA A 246 -25.88 18.01 23.60
N LYS A 247 -25.26 18.12 24.78
CA LYS A 247 -25.82 17.69 26.07
C LYS A 247 -27.15 18.39 26.36
N GLY A 248 -27.22 19.71 26.21
CA GLY A 248 -28.42 20.51 26.48
C GLY A 248 -29.63 20.16 25.62
N GLU A 249 -29.43 19.88 24.33
CA GLU A 249 -30.50 19.48 23.38
C GLU A 249 -30.65 17.94 23.25
N SER A 250 -29.96 17.18 24.12
CA SER A 250 -29.97 15.70 24.18
C SER A 250 -29.59 15.01 22.86
N ILE A 251 -28.51 15.49 22.23
CA ILE A 251 -27.93 14.96 20.99
C ILE A 251 -26.64 14.22 21.30
N LEU A 252 -26.40 13.11 20.60
CA LEU A 252 -25.14 12.36 20.68
C LEU A 252 -24.00 13.18 20.08
N PHE A 253 -22.79 13.02 20.58
CA PHE A 253 -21.59 13.64 20.02
C PHE A 253 -20.38 12.71 20.12
N THR A 254 -19.35 13.02 19.33
CA THR A 254 -18.00 12.44 19.40
C THR A 254 -17.00 13.57 19.25
N ARG A 255 -15.89 13.49 20.00
CA ARG A 255 -14.74 14.38 19.82
C ARG A 255 -13.58 13.63 19.18
N GLY A 256 -12.78 14.34 18.39
CA GLY A 256 -11.60 13.79 17.75
C GLY A 256 -10.63 14.88 17.28
N ASP A 257 -9.63 14.47 16.53
CA ASP A 257 -8.68 15.39 15.90
C ASP A 257 -9.42 16.42 15.02
N GLU A 258 -8.94 17.67 15.00
CA GLU A 258 -9.57 18.72 14.19
C GLU A 258 -9.31 18.53 12.69
N MET A 259 -8.11 18.08 12.34
CA MET A 259 -7.59 17.99 10.98
C MET A 259 -7.86 16.60 10.39
N ASP A 260 -7.73 15.52 11.18
CA ASP A 260 -8.06 14.16 10.75
C ASP A 260 -9.57 13.85 10.91
N LEU A 261 -10.33 14.38 9.94
CA LEU A 261 -11.77 14.15 9.81
C LEU A 261 -12.11 12.67 9.56
N VAL A 262 -11.27 11.93 8.84
CA VAL A 262 -11.45 10.48 8.59
C VAL A 262 -11.37 9.70 9.90
N SER A 263 -10.33 9.92 10.70
CA SER A 263 -10.21 9.30 12.03
C SER A 263 -11.39 9.69 12.90
N ARG A 264 -11.76 10.97 12.99
CA ARG A 264 -12.90 11.41 13.80
C ARG A 264 -14.20 10.72 13.39
N PHE A 265 -14.57 10.72 12.11
CA PHE A 265 -15.78 10.05 11.62
C PHE A 265 -15.71 8.52 11.84
N HIS A 266 -14.53 7.91 11.69
CA HIS A 266 -14.33 6.47 11.93
C HIS A 266 -14.56 6.12 13.41
N HIS A 267 -14.06 6.93 14.34
CA HIS A 267 -14.35 6.80 15.77
C HIS A 267 -15.84 7.03 16.07
N THR A 268 -16.47 8.05 15.48
CA THR A 268 -17.93 8.29 15.60
C THR A 268 -18.75 7.09 15.17
N CYS A 269 -18.37 6.42 14.07
CA CYS A 269 -19.06 5.24 13.58
C CYS A 269 -18.88 4.02 14.50
N LEU A 270 -17.68 3.82 15.06
CA LEU A 270 -17.41 2.75 16.02
C LEU A 270 -18.13 2.96 17.36
N GLU A 271 -18.06 4.17 17.90
CA GLU A 271 -18.66 4.56 19.18
C GLU A 271 -20.19 4.42 19.15
N HIS A 272 -20.84 5.03 18.15
CA HIS A 272 -22.30 5.08 18.06
C HIS A 272 -22.91 3.89 17.28
N ASN A 273 -22.08 2.93 16.86
CA ASN A 273 -22.41 1.75 16.04
C ASN A 273 -23.21 2.15 14.79
N ILE A 274 -22.56 2.88 13.88
CA ILE A 274 -23.12 3.41 12.63
C ILE A 274 -22.59 2.60 11.45
N ASN A 275 -23.49 2.00 10.66
CA ASN A 275 -23.12 1.18 9.50
C ASN A 275 -23.14 1.96 8.17
N THR A 276 -24.00 2.97 8.06
CA THR A 276 -24.09 3.93 6.94
C THR A 276 -24.53 5.28 7.50
N PHE A 277 -23.98 6.39 7.01
CA PHE A 277 -24.31 7.74 7.46
C PHE A 277 -24.59 8.71 6.32
N VAL A 278 -25.37 9.75 6.61
CA VAL A 278 -25.39 11.00 5.84
C VAL A 278 -24.43 11.97 6.51
N ARG A 279 -23.46 12.51 5.74
CA ARG A 279 -22.63 13.64 6.19
C ARG A 279 -23.38 14.94 5.95
N VAL A 280 -23.48 15.78 6.99
CA VAL A 280 -24.05 17.12 6.94
C VAL A 280 -23.04 18.09 7.58
N THR A 281 -22.85 19.28 7.03
CA THR A 281 -21.96 20.29 7.65
C THR A 281 -22.78 21.31 8.45
N ALA A 282 -22.24 21.75 9.59
CA ALA A 282 -22.92 22.67 10.51
C ALA A 282 -23.06 24.12 9.99
N ASP A 283 -22.74 24.35 8.72
CA ASP A 283 -22.85 25.61 7.98
C ASP A 283 -23.81 25.55 6.78
N CYS A 284 -24.68 24.54 6.75
CA CYS A 284 -25.80 24.42 5.80
C CYS A 284 -27.16 24.54 6.53
N PRO A 285 -27.61 25.73 6.97
CA PRO A 285 -28.83 25.88 7.78
C PRO A 285 -30.11 25.41 7.08
N PHE A 286 -30.19 25.58 5.75
CA PHE A 286 -31.35 25.24 4.93
C PHE A 286 -31.49 23.75 4.60
N ILE A 287 -30.64 22.86 5.13
CA ILE A 287 -30.63 21.42 4.80
C ILE A 287 -32.06 20.83 4.70
N ASP A 288 -32.45 20.36 3.52
CA ASP A 288 -33.85 20.04 3.20
C ASP A 288 -34.20 18.59 3.59
N PRO A 289 -35.12 18.37 4.55
CA PRO A 289 -35.51 17.03 4.98
C PRO A 289 -36.05 16.15 3.86
N GLU A 290 -36.75 16.75 2.88
CA GLU A 290 -37.30 15.98 1.75
C GLU A 290 -36.17 15.54 0.80
N LEU A 291 -35.14 16.37 0.60
CA LEU A 291 -33.97 15.99 -0.18
C LEU A 291 -33.16 14.88 0.52
N VAL A 292 -33.00 14.97 1.84
CA VAL A 292 -32.32 13.96 2.66
C VAL A 292 -33.04 12.61 2.56
N ASP A 293 -34.35 12.58 2.82
CA ASP A 293 -35.14 11.34 2.72
C ASP A 293 -35.08 10.75 1.30
N ASN A 294 -35.24 11.56 0.25
CA ASN A 294 -35.17 11.12 -1.15
C ASN A 294 -33.80 10.54 -1.53
N MET A 295 -32.70 11.16 -1.10
CA MET A 295 -31.34 10.64 -1.37
C MET A 295 -31.08 9.34 -0.60
N ILE A 296 -31.57 9.21 0.64
CA ILE A 296 -31.50 7.94 1.39
C ILE A 296 -32.30 6.85 0.66
N ASP A 297 -33.53 7.14 0.25
CA ASP A 297 -34.38 6.23 -0.51
C ASP A 297 -33.70 5.76 -1.82
N TYR A 298 -33.00 6.67 -2.50
CA TYR A 298 -32.27 6.37 -3.74
C TYR A 298 -31.00 5.52 -3.48
N TYR A 299 -30.28 5.78 -2.39
CA TYR A 299 -29.16 4.94 -1.94
C TYR A 299 -29.62 3.52 -1.58
N LEU A 300 -30.67 3.40 -0.77
CA LEU A 300 -31.19 2.10 -0.29
C LEU A 300 -31.67 1.21 -1.45
N LYS A 301 -32.26 1.79 -2.51
CA LYS A 301 -32.66 1.09 -3.74
C LYS A 301 -31.47 0.55 -4.56
N ASN A 302 -30.26 1.10 -4.37
CA ASN A 302 -29.04 0.75 -5.11
C ASN A 302 -27.91 0.20 -4.21
N LYS A 303 -28.27 -0.31 -3.03
CA LYS A 303 -27.33 -0.74 -2.00
C LYS A 303 -26.34 -1.81 -2.48
N ASN A 304 -25.09 -1.71 -2.02
CA ASN A 304 -23.93 -2.52 -2.39
C ASN A 304 -23.41 -2.34 -3.83
N GLN A 305 -24.00 -1.45 -4.64
CA GLN A 305 -23.46 -1.13 -5.98
C GLN A 305 -22.44 0.03 -5.95
N TYR A 306 -22.53 0.91 -4.94
CA TYR A 306 -21.80 2.18 -4.84
C TYR A 306 -21.22 2.39 -3.44
N ASP A 307 -20.03 3.00 -3.38
CA ASP A 307 -19.28 3.32 -2.15
C ASP A 307 -19.54 4.76 -1.66
N LEU A 308 -20.20 5.58 -2.48
CA LEU A 308 -20.61 6.96 -2.18
C LEU A 308 -21.81 7.33 -3.06
N LEU A 309 -22.86 7.90 -2.45
CA LEU A 309 -23.86 8.70 -3.17
C LEU A 309 -23.70 10.17 -2.78
N SER A 310 -23.71 11.09 -3.73
CA SER A 310 -23.70 12.54 -3.45
C SER A 310 -24.51 13.34 -4.47
N ASN A 311 -24.81 14.60 -4.18
CA ASN A 311 -25.36 15.58 -5.15
C ASN A 311 -24.34 16.67 -5.55
N VAL A 312 -23.09 16.56 -5.10
CA VAL A 312 -22.04 17.58 -5.18
C VAL A 312 -21.15 17.44 -6.43
N HIS A 313 -21.13 16.29 -7.11
CA HIS A 313 -20.16 16.04 -8.19
C HIS A 313 -20.72 15.19 -9.36
N PRO A 314 -21.18 15.83 -10.47
CA PRO A 314 -21.30 17.27 -10.69
C PRO A 314 -22.43 17.92 -9.87
N ALA A 315 -22.12 19.07 -9.27
CA ALA A 315 -23.08 19.88 -8.54
C ALA A 315 -24.21 20.39 -9.45
N THR A 316 -25.44 20.29 -8.98
CA THR A 316 -26.65 20.81 -9.66
C THR A 316 -27.66 21.46 -8.69
N TYR A 317 -27.43 21.30 -7.38
CA TYR A 317 -28.12 22.00 -6.29
C TYR A 317 -27.28 23.20 -5.83
N PRO A 318 -27.88 24.17 -5.11
CA PRO A 318 -27.12 25.24 -4.45
C PRO A 318 -26.02 24.73 -3.50
N ASP A 319 -24.84 25.36 -3.51
CA ASP A 319 -23.72 25.15 -2.55
C ASP A 319 -24.24 25.44 -1.14
N GLY A 320 -24.55 24.42 -0.34
CA GLY A 320 -25.34 24.55 0.90
C GLY A 320 -26.56 23.63 1.03
N LEU A 321 -26.87 22.86 -0.02
CA LEU A 321 -27.66 21.61 0.06
C LEU A 321 -26.78 20.37 -0.19
N ASP A 322 -25.45 20.52 -0.02
CA ASP A 322 -24.44 19.47 -0.18
C ASP A 322 -24.75 18.27 0.71
N LEU A 323 -24.86 17.09 0.09
CA LEU A 323 -25.18 15.83 0.75
C LEU A 323 -24.34 14.68 0.22
N GLU A 324 -23.91 13.82 1.14
CA GLU A 324 -23.04 12.66 0.88
C GLU A 324 -23.49 11.50 1.78
N ILE A 325 -23.83 10.35 1.19
CA ILE A 325 -24.23 9.12 1.90
C ILE A 325 -23.14 8.08 1.72
N ILE A 326 -22.62 7.55 2.84
CA ILE A 326 -21.37 6.78 2.88
C ILE A 326 -21.54 5.55 3.78
N PRO A 327 -21.26 4.32 3.30
CA PRO A 327 -21.19 3.13 4.13
C PRO A 327 -19.88 3.12 4.95
N PHE A 328 -19.95 2.59 6.17
CA PHE A 328 -18.82 2.53 7.09
C PHE A 328 -17.64 1.72 6.53
N GLU A 329 -17.87 0.68 5.74
CA GLU A 329 -16.78 -0.08 5.11
C GLU A 329 -15.97 0.75 4.10
N ALA A 330 -16.58 1.72 3.40
CA ALA A 330 -15.84 2.65 2.52
C ALA A 330 -14.99 3.63 3.35
N LEU A 331 -15.55 4.17 4.44
CA LEU A 331 -14.83 5.02 5.40
C LEU A 331 -13.65 4.27 6.06
N LYS A 332 -13.86 3.00 6.40
CA LYS A 332 -12.89 2.10 7.05
C LYS A 332 -11.77 1.64 6.10
N LYS A 333 -12.09 1.33 4.84
CA LYS A 333 -11.09 1.14 3.77
C LYS A 333 -10.20 2.39 3.67
N MET A 334 -10.84 3.55 3.55
CA MET A 334 -10.15 4.84 3.42
C MET A 334 -9.32 5.21 4.67
N PHE A 335 -9.78 4.89 5.89
CA PHE A 335 -9.04 5.09 7.14
C PHE A 335 -7.71 4.30 7.20
N LEU A 336 -7.64 3.15 6.53
CA LEU A 336 -6.43 2.32 6.45
C LEU A 336 -5.48 2.76 5.31
N GLU A 337 -6.03 3.22 4.19
CA GLU A 337 -5.29 3.52 2.96
C GLU A 337 -4.80 4.97 2.88
N VAL A 338 -5.65 5.93 3.27
CA VAL A 338 -5.31 7.36 3.20
C VAL A 338 -4.36 7.72 4.32
N LYS A 339 -3.15 8.15 3.95
CA LYS A 339 -2.12 8.67 4.88
C LYS A 339 -1.89 10.18 4.72
N ASP A 340 -2.23 10.69 3.55
CA ASP A 340 -2.22 12.11 3.20
C ASP A 340 -3.16 12.91 4.11
N SER A 341 -2.64 14.00 4.71
CA SER A 341 -3.38 14.83 5.66
C SER A 341 -4.53 15.61 5.02
N PHE A 342 -4.39 16.10 3.79
CA PHE A 342 -5.47 16.78 3.07
C PHE A 342 -6.60 15.82 2.73
N TYR A 343 -6.31 14.58 2.32
CA TYR A 343 -7.35 13.56 2.12
C TYR A 343 -7.90 12.98 3.44
N ARG A 344 -7.15 13.01 4.55
CA ARG A 344 -7.73 12.77 5.90
C ARG A 344 -8.68 13.89 6.36
N GLU A 345 -8.53 15.07 5.80
CA GLU A 345 -9.29 16.27 6.17
C GLU A 345 -10.50 16.55 5.26
N CYS A 346 -10.32 16.37 3.95
CA CYS A 346 -11.28 16.64 2.88
C CYS A 346 -11.73 15.36 2.16
N PHE A 347 -11.73 14.24 2.91
CA PHE A 347 -11.92 12.85 2.50
C PHE A 347 -12.90 12.50 1.38
N THR A 348 -14.04 13.16 1.23
CA THR A 348 -14.95 12.82 0.12
C THR A 348 -14.36 13.18 -1.24
N THR A 349 -13.43 14.14 -1.30
CA THR A 349 -12.56 14.39 -2.45
C THR A 349 -11.73 13.16 -2.85
N TYR A 350 -11.30 12.33 -1.89
CA TYR A 350 -10.59 11.08 -2.17
C TYR A 350 -11.54 10.06 -2.84
N LEU A 351 -12.74 9.90 -2.30
CA LEU A 351 -13.77 9.01 -2.82
C LEU A 351 -14.24 9.39 -4.25
N PHE A 352 -14.27 10.69 -4.59
CA PHE A 352 -14.56 11.14 -5.96
C PHE A 352 -13.39 10.98 -6.95
N THR A 353 -12.14 11.04 -6.49
CA THR A 353 -10.95 11.09 -7.38
C THR A 353 -10.26 9.74 -7.59
N LYS A 354 -10.68 8.70 -6.86
CA LYS A 354 -10.09 7.35 -6.94
C LYS A 354 -11.02 6.37 -7.63
N SER A 355 -10.63 5.92 -8.82
CA SER A 355 -11.40 5.00 -9.69
C SER A 355 -11.69 3.60 -9.12
N GLU A 356 -11.17 3.30 -7.93
CA GLU A 356 -11.43 2.09 -7.16
C GLU A 356 -12.67 2.20 -6.25
N TYR A 357 -13.22 3.40 -6.06
CA TYR A 357 -14.48 3.66 -5.36
C TYR A 357 -15.57 4.00 -6.37
N LYS A 358 -16.74 3.40 -6.21
CA LYS A 358 -17.90 3.62 -7.09
C LYS A 358 -18.76 4.76 -6.54
N SER A 359 -18.50 5.98 -6.96
CA SER A 359 -19.35 7.13 -6.66
C SER A 359 -20.56 7.22 -7.61
N LEU A 360 -21.73 7.57 -7.08
CA LEU A 360 -22.93 7.92 -7.86
C LEU A 360 -23.35 9.37 -7.55
N ASN A 361 -23.80 10.09 -8.57
CA ASN A 361 -24.34 11.45 -8.41
C ASN A 361 -25.88 11.44 -8.44
N TYR A 362 -26.51 12.27 -7.61
CA TYR A 362 -27.95 12.51 -7.56
C TYR A 362 -28.24 13.93 -8.08
N PRO A 363 -28.54 14.10 -9.38
CA PRO A 363 -28.68 15.41 -9.99
C PRO A 363 -30.08 16.01 -9.78
N ASN A 364 -30.14 17.34 -9.64
CA ASN A 364 -31.38 18.10 -9.76
C ASN A 364 -31.86 18.13 -11.23
N LYS A 365 -33.16 18.36 -11.45
CA LYS A 365 -33.74 18.49 -12.81
C LYS A 365 -33.28 19.73 -13.58
N SER A 366 -32.72 20.72 -12.88
CA SER A 366 -32.18 21.97 -13.42
C SER A 366 -30.87 22.32 -12.73
N ASP A 367 -29.91 22.92 -13.46
CA ASP A 367 -28.66 23.39 -12.84
C ASP A 367 -28.91 24.67 -12.04
N GLN A 368 -28.69 24.60 -10.72
CA GLN A 368 -28.71 25.72 -9.79
C GLN A 368 -27.42 25.81 -8.96
N SER A 369 -26.33 25.17 -9.41
CA SER A 369 -25.00 25.19 -8.75
C SER A 369 -24.43 26.59 -8.52
N LYS A 370 -24.94 27.59 -9.24
CA LYS A 370 -24.55 29.01 -9.14
C LYS A 370 -25.15 29.71 -7.91
N MET A 371 -26.14 29.12 -7.24
CA MET A 371 -26.68 29.64 -5.97
C MET A 371 -25.83 29.13 -4.81
N ARG A 372 -25.49 30.03 -3.88
CA ARG A 372 -24.73 29.72 -2.66
C ARG A 372 -25.61 29.94 -1.44
N TRP A 373 -25.81 28.90 -0.66
CA TRP A 373 -26.64 28.82 0.56
C TRP A 373 -25.84 28.22 1.74
N THR A 374 -24.53 28.47 1.81
CA THR A 374 -23.70 28.17 3.00
C THR A 374 -23.60 29.37 3.93
N LEU A 375 -23.62 29.18 5.24
CA LEU A 375 -23.29 30.22 6.22
C LEU A 375 -21.77 30.32 6.41
N ASP A 376 -21.13 31.37 5.92
CA ASP A 376 -19.67 31.45 5.93
C ASP A 376 -19.09 32.83 6.28
N THR A 377 -19.79 33.92 5.95
CA THR A 377 -19.40 35.31 6.24
C THR A 377 -20.49 36.08 7.01
N PRO A 378 -20.21 37.28 7.55
CA PRO A 378 -21.23 38.15 8.15
C PRO A 378 -22.36 38.55 7.17
N GLU A 379 -22.05 38.67 5.87
CA GLU A 379 -23.05 38.92 4.83
C GLU A 379 -23.97 37.70 4.63
N ASP A 380 -23.42 36.48 4.60
CA ASP A 380 -24.21 35.26 4.60
C ASP A 380 -25.12 35.24 5.86
N TYR A 381 -24.59 35.60 7.04
CA TYR A 381 -25.36 35.64 8.28
C TYR A 381 -26.54 36.63 8.24
N GLU A 382 -26.35 37.84 7.67
CA GLU A 382 -27.46 38.78 7.45
C GLU A 382 -28.45 38.29 6.38
N PHE A 383 -28.00 37.56 5.36
CA PHE A 383 -28.89 36.87 4.42
C PHE A 383 -29.74 35.81 5.13
N PHE A 384 -29.13 34.89 5.90
CA PHE A 384 -29.86 33.88 6.69
C PHE A 384 -30.82 34.53 7.69
N LYS A 385 -30.39 35.55 8.42
CA LYS A 385 -31.20 36.30 9.38
C LYS A 385 -32.38 37.02 8.73
N LYS A 386 -32.26 37.45 7.46
CA LYS A 386 -33.38 38.01 6.68
C LYS A 386 -34.32 36.94 6.12
N VAL A 387 -33.80 35.84 5.60
CA VAL A 387 -34.64 34.74 5.06
C VAL A 387 -35.39 34.05 6.19
N TYR A 388 -34.72 33.66 7.29
CA TYR A 388 -35.41 33.17 8.49
C TYR A 388 -36.27 34.28 9.13
N GLY A 389 -35.82 35.53 9.21
CA GLY A 389 -36.66 36.63 9.73
C GLY A 389 -37.93 36.91 8.88
N GLY A 390 -37.90 36.56 7.60
CA GLY A 390 -39.03 36.63 6.67
C GLY A 390 -39.97 35.43 6.78
N LEU A 391 -39.42 34.21 6.78
CA LEU A 391 -40.14 32.94 6.73
C LEU A 391 -40.48 32.33 8.10
N TYR A 392 -39.81 32.74 9.18
CA TYR A 392 -39.87 32.15 10.53
C TYR A 392 -40.49 33.13 11.56
N LYS A 393 -41.54 33.87 11.19
CA LYS A 393 -42.20 34.81 12.11
C LYS A 393 -43.07 34.05 13.13
N ASN A 394 -43.01 34.47 14.39
CA ASN A 394 -43.88 34.04 15.50
C ASN A 394 -43.96 32.52 15.80
N ASN A 395 -42.91 31.73 15.46
CA ASN A 395 -42.82 30.28 15.73
C ASN A 395 -44.01 29.43 15.22
N ASN A 396 -44.79 29.94 14.26
CA ASN A 396 -46.01 29.30 13.77
C ASN A 396 -46.32 29.85 12.37
N ILE A 397 -45.86 29.18 11.30
CA ILE A 397 -46.20 29.54 9.92
C ILE A 397 -46.68 28.33 9.14
N SER A 398 -47.90 28.45 8.62
CA SER A 398 -48.38 27.72 7.45
C SER A 398 -48.22 28.62 6.23
N ILE A 399 -47.65 28.12 5.13
CA ILE A 399 -47.57 28.84 3.85
C ILE A 399 -48.66 28.32 2.90
N SER A 400 -49.92 28.52 3.28
CA SER A 400 -51.09 28.02 2.52
C SER A 400 -51.48 28.87 1.31
N ASN A 401 -50.68 29.87 0.91
CA ASN A 401 -50.93 30.71 -0.27
C ASN A 401 -49.64 31.26 -0.90
N LEU A 402 -49.11 30.56 -1.91
CA LEU A 402 -48.03 31.11 -2.76
C LEU A 402 -48.08 30.63 -4.23
N ILE A 403 -49.31 30.58 -4.77
CA ILE A 403 -49.67 30.82 -6.19
C ILE A 403 -49.15 29.80 -7.23
N ASN A 404 -50.12 29.07 -7.80
CA ASN A 404 -50.29 28.60 -9.19
C ASN A 404 -48.98 28.38 -10.01
N HIS A 405 -48.62 27.17 -10.45
CA HIS A 405 -49.39 25.99 -10.88
C HIS A 405 -48.58 24.69 -10.55
N GLU A 406 -49.04 23.44 -10.64
CA GLU A 406 -50.35 22.84 -11.00
C GLU A 406 -50.56 21.47 -10.27
N ASP A 407 -51.70 20.82 -10.53
CA ASP A 407 -52.00 19.37 -10.53
C ASP A 407 -50.87 18.32 -10.26
N ASN A 408 -51.12 17.22 -9.53
CA ASN A 408 -52.35 16.80 -8.83
C ASN A 408 -52.06 15.77 -7.71
N ASN A 409 -53.02 15.59 -6.80
CA ASN A 409 -53.10 14.57 -5.73
C ASN A 409 -51.95 14.46 -4.69
N LEU A 410 -52.21 14.89 -3.46
CA LEU A 410 -52.20 13.98 -2.30
C LEU A 410 -52.91 14.61 -1.08
N ASN A 411 -53.92 13.91 -0.54
CA ASN A 411 -54.63 14.29 0.69
C ASN A 411 -54.10 13.48 1.88
N ASN A 412 -53.99 14.12 3.04
CA ASN A 412 -53.78 13.53 4.38
C ASN A 412 -52.42 12.81 4.61
N SER A 413 -51.77 12.89 5.78
CA SER A 413 -52.11 13.59 7.03
C SER A 413 -50.86 13.92 7.88
N GLY A 414 -50.78 15.16 8.39
CA GLY A 414 -50.09 15.50 9.64
C GLY A 414 -48.57 15.27 9.74
N ILE A 415 -47.76 16.14 9.11
CA ILE A 415 -46.32 16.25 9.37
C ILE A 415 -45.93 17.73 9.56
N ASN A 416 -45.01 17.97 10.50
CA ASN A 416 -44.57 19.24 11.12
C ASN A 416 -44.60 20.55 10.29
N ASN A 417 -45.19 21.60 10.89
CA ASN A 417 -45.25 22.98 10.37
C ASN A 417 -43.94 23.79 10.50
N ASN A 418 -42.75 23.15 10.48
CA ASN A 418 -41.46 23.78 10.80
C ASN A 418 -40.36 23.51 9.75
N VAL A 419 -40.75 23.29 8.49
CA VAL A 419 -39.83 23.07 7.36
C VAL A 419 -40.17 24.03 6.22
N PHE A 420 -39.20 24.88 5.84
CA PHE A 420 -39.16 25.46 4.49
C PHE A 420 -38.52 24.44 3.55
N LEU A 421 -39.20 24.12 2.46
CA LEU A 421 -38.63 23.37 1.35
C LEU A 421 -37.77 24.31 0.49
N LYS A 422 -36.89 23.76 -0.35
CA LYS A 422 -36.15 24.49 -1.38
C LYS A 422 -37.01 25.50 -2.15
N LYS A 423 -38.22 25.10 -2.56
CA LYS A 423 -39.17 25.94 -3.32
C LYS A 423 -39.67 27.16 -2.54
N ASP A 424 -39.76 27.09 -1.21
CA ASP A 424 -40.19 28.22 -0.37
C ASP A 424 -39.11 29.30 -0.30
N ILE A 425 -37.84 28.87 -0.27
CA ILE A 425 -36.67 29.77 -0.31
C ILE A 425 -36.59 30.44 -1.70
N GLU A 426 -36.73 29.68 -2.78
CA GLU A 426 -36.78 30.21 -4.16
C GLU A 426 -37.91 31.24 -4.32
N ASN A 427 -39.12 30.92 -3.86
CA ASN A 427 -40.28 31.84 -3.86
C ASN A 427 -40.05 33.11 -3.01
N PHE A 428 -39.33 32.99 -1.90
CA PHE A 428 -38.99 34.14 -1.04
C PHE A 428 -37.96 35.05 -1.72
N LEU A 429 -36.91 34.49 -2.33
CA LEU A 429 -35.88 35.27 -3.01
C LEU A 429 -36.43 35.98 -4.26
N TYR A 430 -37.25 35.30 -5.06
CA TYR A 430 -37.95 35.90 -6.21
C TYR A 430 -38.82 37.11 -5.82
N LYS A 431 -39.41 37.09 -4.62
CA LYS A 431 -40.22 38.20 -4.07
C LYS A 431 -39.40 39.32 -3.41
N ASN A 432 -38.13 39.08 -3.07
CA ASN A 432 -37.26 40.01 -2.37
C ASN A 432 -35.89 40.04 -3.09
N PRO A 433 -35.82 40.52 -4.34
CA PRO A 433 -34.61 40.45 -5.16
C PRO A 433 -33.43 41.24 -4.56
N GLU A 434 -33.66 42.19 -3.67
CA GLU A 434 -32.63 42.87 -2.90
C GLU A 434 -31.98 41.97 -1.83
N ILE A 435 -32.67 40.93 -1.36
CA ILE A 435 -32.09 39.85 -0.54
C ILE A 435 -31.34 38.86 -1.44
N GLU A 436 -31.88 38.54 -2.62
CA GLU A 436 -31.17 37.73 -3.61
C GLU A 436 -29.86 38.42 -4.06
N MET A 437 -29.83 39.75 -4.18
CA MET A 437 -28.62 40.53 -4.46
C MET A 437 -27.57 40.53 -3.34
N ILE A 438 -27.94 40.26 -2.08
CA ILE A 438 -26.94 40.02 -1.02
C ILE A 438 -26.22 38.71 -1.32
N ASN A 439 -26.97 37.68 -1.71
CA ASN A 439 -26.46 36.35 -2.03
C ASN A 439 -25.64 36.33 -3.34
N ASN A 440 -26.17 36.95 -4.40
CA ASN A 440 -25.57 36.99 -5.73
C ASN A 440 -24.40 37.97 -5.86
N ARG A 441 -24.07 38.77 -4.84
CA ARG A 441 -22.93 39.71 -4.91
C ARG A 441 -21.56 39.04 -4.99
N TYR A 442 -21.46 37.76 -4.62
CA TYR A 442 -20.19 37.01 -4.63
C TYR A 442 -20.06 35.94 -5.71
N THR A 443 -21.12 35.63 -6.47
CA THR A 443 -21.10 34.55 -7.50
C THR A 443 -20.19 34.84 -8.70
N ARG A 444 -19.73 36.09 -8.88
CA ARG A 444 -18.67 36.43 -9.86
C ARG A 444 -17.23 36.17 -9.39
N ASN A 445 -17.02 35.88 -8.09
CA ASN A 445 -15.69 35.70 -7.49
C ASN A 445 -15.49 34.30 -6.86
N TYR A 446 -16.41 33.37 -7.08
CA TYR A 446 -16.41 32.01 -6.50
C TYR A 446 -16.15 30.91 -7.54
N SER A 447 -15.05 31.05 -8.30
CA SER A 447 -14.41 29.93 -8.98
C SER A 447 -13.16 29.51 -8.19
N ASP A 448 -13.15 28.27 -7.68
CA ASP A 448 -12.07 27.47 -7.06
C ASP A 448 -11.28 28.04 -5.86
N GLN A 449 -11.16 29.35 -5.69
CA GLN A 449 -10.44 29.97 -4.58
C GLN A 449 -11.20 29.97 -3.24
N GLY A 450 -12.46 29.50 -3.23
CA GLY A 450 -13.38 29.59 -2.09
C GLY A 450 -13.01 28.68 -0.91
N ARG A 451 -13.01 27.36 -1.10
CA ARG A 451 -12.85 26.39 0.01
C ARG A 451 -11.42 26.38 0.60
N LEU A 452 -10.37 26.68 -0.18
CA LEU A 452 -8.96 26.76 0.27
C LEU A 452 -8.65 27.93 1.24
N LYS A 453 -9.45 29.00 1.27
CA LYS A 453 -9.13 30.24 2.00
C LYS A 453 -9.45 30.22 3.51
N GLN A 454 -9.99 29.14 4.08
CA GLN A 454 -10.53 29.15 5.45
C GLN A 454 -9.67 28.44 6.51
N LYS A 455 -8.91 27.40 6.16
CA LYS A 455 -8.02 26.71 7.12
C LYS A 455 -6.65 27.39 7.32
N LYS A 456 -6.21 28.25 6.39
CA LYS A 456 -4.93 28.99 6.48
C LYS A 456 -4.96 30.26 7.36
N MET A 457 -5.85 30.33 8.35
CA MET A 457 -6.05 31.53 9.19
C MET A 457 -5.90 31.30 10.70
N GLU A 458 -5.77 30.06 11.18
CA GLU A 458 -5.46 29.80 12.61
C GLU A 458 -3.98 29.40 12.83
N GLU A 459 -3.19 29.22 11.75
CA GLU A 459 -1.73 29.17 11.80
C GLU A 459 -1.10 30.24 10.90
N GLN A 460 -0.78 31.41 11.47
CA GLN A 460 0.17 32.34 10.89
C GLN A 460 1.11 32.94 11.95
N GLU A 461 2.35 32.43 11.99
CA GLU A 461 3.47 33.38 11.90
C GLU A 461 3.20 34.29 10.70
N TYR A 462 3.35 35.61 10.85
CA TYR A 462 3.10 36.56 9.78
C TYR A 462 4.07 36.36 8.61
N LYS A 463 3.69 35.50 7.66
CA LYS A 463 4.47 35.26 6.44
C LYS A 463 4.60 36.57 5.66
N ASN A 464 5.82 36.83 5.22
CA ASN A 464 6.26 38.04 4.54
C ASN A 464 7.26 37.62 3.44
N ILE A 465 7.05 38.14 2.23
CA ILE A 465 7.80 37.74 1.03
C ILE A 465 8.62 38.93 0.54
N LEU A 466 9.93 38.73 0.37
CA LEU A 466 10.80 39.65 -0.36
C LEU A 466 11.07 39.09 -1.76
N ILE A 467 10.76 39.85 -2.81
CA ILE A 467 11.13 39.53 -4.19
C ILE A 467 12.35 40.38 -4.57
N VAL A 468 13.44 39.74 -4.97
CA VAL A 468 14.69 40.37 -5.39
C VAL A 468 14.77 40.28 -6.91
N GLY A 469 14.81 41.43 -7.57
CA GLY A 469 14.64 41.58 -9.02
C GLY A 469 13.18 41.84 -9.42
N CYS A 470 12.98 42.93 -10.16
CA CYS A 470 11.69 43.41 -10.70
C CYS A 470 11.64 43.36 -12.23
N GLY A 471 12.56 42.62 -12.88
CA GLY A 471 12.49 42.31 -14.32
C GLY A 471 11.27 41.45 -14.67
N ASN A 472 11.10 41.08 -15.96
CA ASN A 472 9.87 40.46 -16.48
C ASN A 472 9.32 39.31 -15.61
N ILE A 473 10.20 38.39 -15.16
CA ILE A 473 9.80 37.28 -14.30
C ILE A 473 9.55 37.71 -12.85
N GLY A 474 10.37 38.59 -12.28
CA GLY A 474 10.14 39.15 -10.94
C GLY A 474 8.83 39.93 -10.82
N TYR A 475 8.48 40.71 -11.84
CA TYR A 475 7.18 41.39 -11.95
C TYR A 475 6.03 40.38 -12.15
N LYS A 476 6.23 39.31 -12.92
CA LYS A 476 5.25 38.23 -13.07
C LYS A 476 5.00 37.50 -11.75
N HIS A 477 6.06 37.19 -11.00
CA HIS A 477 5.98 36.61 -9.66
C HIS A 477 5.27 37.57 -8.69
N LEU A 478 5.57 38.86 -8.72
CA LEU A 478 4.87 39.88 -7.93
C LEU A 478 3.36 39.91 -8.24
N LYS A 479 2.98 40.04 -9.51
CA LYS A 479 1.58 40.01 -9.99
C LYS A 479 0.86 38.75 -9.51
N ASN A 480 1.49 37.59 -9.68
CA ASN A 480 0.93 36.29 -9.32
C ASN A 480 0.77 36.14 -7.80
N ILE A 481 1.79 36.48 -7.01
CA ILE A 481 1.74 36.40 -5.54
C ILE A 481 0.72 37.37 -4.98
N ASN A 482 0.68 38.63 -5.46
CA ASN A 482 -0.32 39.62 -5.06
C ASN A 482 -1.77 39.19 -5.41
N SER A 483 -1.98 38.20 -6.28
CA SER A 483 -3.31 37.66 -6.57
C SER A 483 -3.82 36.63 -5.55
N PHE A 484 -2.94 35.91 -4.85
CA PHE A 484 -3.32 34.82 -3.92
C PHE A 484 -2.82 34.99 -2.48
N PHE A 485 -1.70 35.65 -2.28
CA PHE A 485 -1.05 35.84 -0.98
C PHE A 485 -1.59 37.08 -0.27
N LYS A 486 -1.86 36.95 1.04
CA LYS A 486 -2.42 38.01 1.89
C LYS A 486 -1.46 38.54 2.97
N GLY A 487 -0.21 38.06 2.99
CA GLY A 487 0.82 38.58 3.88
C GLY A 487 1.54 39.81 3.30
N LYS A 488 2.56 40.31 4.01
CA LYS A 488 3.34 41.47 3.55
C LYS A 488 4.19 41.09 2.33
N ILE A 489 4.12 41.89 1.27
CA ILE A 489 4.97 41.74 0.07
C ILE A 489 5.87 42.96 -0.04
N SER A 490 7.15 42.70 -0.29
CA SER A 490 8.19 43.72 -0.44
C SER A 490 9.07 43.35 -1.64
N VAL A 491 9.64 44.35 -2.32
CA VAL A 491 10.51 44.16 -3.48
C VAL A 491 11.85 44.87 -3.31
N CYS A 492 12.90 44.31 -3.90
CA CYS A 492 14.22 44.94 -3.98
C CYS A 492 14.81 44.82 -5.39
N ASP A 493 15.14 45.96 -6.00
CA ASP A 493 15.80 46.06 -7.30
C ASP A 493 16.63 47.35 -7.33
N ASN A 494 17.82 47.32 -7.93
CA ASN A 494 18.70 48.49 -8.01
C ASN A 494 18.30 49.47 -9.13
N ASN A 495 17.43 49.05 -10.05
CA ASN A 495 16.90 49.88 -11.13
C ASN A 495 15.71 50.72 -10.63
N GLU A 496 15.98 52.00 -10.37
CA GLU A 496 14.98 52.96 -9.90
C GLU A 496 13.75 53.09 -10.82
N LYS A 497 13.90 52.86 -12.13
CA LYS A 497 12.76 52.85 -13.07
C LYS A 497 11.78 51.72 -12.75
N MET A 498 12.30 50.50 -12.55
CA MET A 498 11.48 49.33 -12.20
C MET A 498 10.82 49.48 -10.82
N ILE A 499 11.56 50.03 -9.85
CA ILE A 499 11.05 50.34 -8.51
C ILE A 499 9.90 51.36 -8.56
N ASN A 500 10.01 52.41 -9.37
CA ASN A 500 8.95 53.41 -9.49
C ASN A 500 7.75 52.91 -10.30
N GLU A 501 7.96 52.03 -11.29
CA GLU A 501 6.88 51.31 -11.99
C GLU A 501 6.10 50.40 -11.02
N VAL A 502 6.78 49.62 -10.18
CA VAL A 502 6.14 48.80 -9.13
C VAL A 502 5.40 49.66 -8.11
N ARG A 503 5.99 50.75 -7.60
CA ARG A 503 5.31 51.69 -6.69
C ARG A 503 4.02 52.29 -7.29
N THR A 504 3.99 52.50 -8.60
CA THR A 504 2.83 53.08 -9.30
C THR A 504 1.69 52.07 -9.47
N ILE A 505 2.03 50.81 -9.78
CA ILE A 505 1.04 49.76 -10.07
C ILE A 505 0.58 49.03 -8.78
N PHE A 506 1.47 48.89 -7.80
CA PHE A 506 1.24 48.20 -6.53
C PHE A 506 1.65 49.11 -5.34
N PRO A 507 0.94 50.22 -5.08
CA PRO A 507 1.30 51.19 -4.03
C PRO A 507 1.31 50.62 -2.60
N GLN A 508 0.72 49.43 -2.38
CA GLN A 508 0.77 48.68 -1.13
C GLN A 508 2.08 47.89 -0.89
N VAL A 509 2.99 47.84 -1.87
CA VAL A 509 4.21 47.02 -1.82
C VAL A 509 5.41 47.87 -1.40
N MET A 510 6.15 47.43 -0.38
CA MET A 510 7.33 48.14 0.11
C MET A 510 8.52 47.93 -0.84
N CYS A 511 9.06 49.01 -1.41
CA CYS A 511 10.06 48.95 -2.48
C CYS A 511 11.42 49.53 -2.08
N TYR A 512 12.47 48.69 -2.16
CA TYR A 512 13.84 48.96 -1.72
C TYR A 512 14.85 48.95 -2.88
N GLN A 513 15.94 49.73 -2.77
CA GLN A 513 17.04 49.77 -3.75
C GLN A 513 18.31 49.03 -3.30
N ASN A 514 18.36 48.56 -2.04
CA ASN A 514 19.49 47.83 -1.47
C ASN A 514 18.99 46.57 -0.77
N LEU A 515 19.60 45.42 -1.08
CA LEU A 515 19.16 44.11 -0.58
C LEU A 515 19.41 43.93 0.92
N ASP A 516 20.55 44.40 1.42
CA ASP A 516 20.92 44.22 2.83
C ASP A 516 19.95 45.03 3.73
N VAL A 517 19.68 46.29 3.35
CA VAL A 517 18.67 47.14 3.99
C VAL A 517 17.26 46.55 3.91
N ALA A 518 16.92 45.88 2.81
CA ALA A 518 15.63 45.18 2.67
C ALA A 518 15.56 43.98 3.63
N LEU A 519 16.57 43.13 3.66
CA LEU A 519 16.64 41.94 4.52
C LEU A 519 16.61 42.29 6.02
N GLU A 520 17.32 43.35 6.43
CA GLU A 520 17.32 43.83 7.82
C GLU A 520 15.97 44.41 8.28
N LYS A 521 15.33 45.23 7.43
CA LYS A 521 14.07 45.91 7.77
C LYS A 521 12.84 45.02 7.62
N GLU A 522 12.82 44.17 6.60
CA GLU A 522 11.67 43.31 6.30
C GLU A 522 11.70 42.00 7.07
N LYS A 523 12.89 41.46 7.36
CA LYS A 523 13.12 40.12 7.97
C LYS A 523 12.25 39.04 7.30
N PRO A 524 12.39 38.84 5.97
CA PRO A 524 11.42 38.11 5.16
C PRO A 524 11.53 36.60 5.40
N THR A 525 10.50 35.99 5.96
CA THR A 525 10.38 34.51 6.11
C THR A 525 10.53 33.76 4.78
N HIS A 526 10.19 34.38 3.65
CA HIS A 526 10.34 33.81 2.31
C HIS A 526 11.06 34.82 1.39
N THR A 527 12.04 34.37 0.62
CA THR A 527 12.75 35.21 -0.36
C THR A 527 12.69 34.59 -1.76
N ILE A 528 12.42 35.40 -2.78
CA ILE A 528 12.39 35.01 -4.19
C ILE A 528 13.50 35.74 -4.93
N ILE A 529 14.38 35.01 -5.61
CA ILE A 529 15.48 35.56 -6.41
C ILE A 529 15.10 35.43 -7.89
N ALA A 530 14.76 36.55 -8.53
CA ALA A 530 14.36 36.67 -9.93
C ALA A 530 15.21 37.76 -10.62
N THR A 531 16.53 37.56 -10.60
CA THR A 531 17.54 38.49 -11.12
C THR A 531 18.24 37.86 -12.33
N PRO A 532 19.24 38.48 -12.97
CA PRO A 532 20.04 37.80 -13.98
C PRO A 532 20.85 36.63 -13.38
N ASN A 533 20.94 35.53 -14.11
CA ASN A 533 21.46 34.22 -13.67
C ASN A 533 22.80 34.25 -12.89
N HIS A 534 23.72 35.16 -13.25
CA HIS A 534 25.02 35.31 -12.59
C HIS A 534 24.95 35.84 -11.15
N LEU A 535 23.84 36.48 -10.75
CA LEU A 535 23.64 37.03 -9.39
C LEU A 535 22.92 36.06 -8.44
N HIS A 536 22.29 35.00 -8.95
CA HIS A 536 21.38 34.11 -8.21
C HIS A 536 21.97 33.63 -6.88
N ILE A 537 23.15 32.98 -6.93
CA ILE A 537 23.81 32.45 -5.73
C ILE A 537 24.26 33.57 -4.79
N SER A 538 24.74 34.71 -5.32
CA SER A 538 25.23 35.83 -4.50
C SER A 538 24.13 36.46 -3.64
N PHE A 539 22.93 36.63 -4.19
CA PHE A 539 21.78 37.18 -3.47
C PHE A 539 21.07 36.13 -2.61
N ALA A 540 21.02 34.86 -3.05
CA ALA A 540 20.52 33.77 -2.21
C ALA A 540 21.38 33.56 -0.96
N MET A 541 22.72 33.64 -1.08
CA MET A 541 23.65 33.58 0.05
C MET A 541 23.47 34.71 1.07
N LYS A 542 23.07 35.91 0.62
CA LYS A 542 22.65 37.00 1.52
C LYS A 542 21.32 36.68 2.22
N ALA A 543 20.33 36.21 1.46
CA ALA A 543 19.01 35.88 1.99
C ALA A 543 19.02 34.77 3.07
N LEU A 544 19.97 33.81 3.00
CA LEU A 544 20.16 32.72 3.97
C LEU A 544 20.24 33.13 5.45
N GLN A 545 20.55 34.40 5.74
CA GLN A 545 20.68 34.88 7.12
C GLN A 545 19.37 35.42 7.72
N HIS A 546 18.36 35.68 6.88
CA HIS A 546 17.14 36.41 7.26
C HIS A 546 15.83 35.68 6.89
N THR A 547 15.90 34.50 6.26
CA THR A 547 14.76 33.82 5.63
C THR A 547 14.68 32.34 5.97
N LYS A 548 13.48 31.75 5.93
CA LYS A 548 13.24 30.30 6.15
C LYS A 548 13.16 29.53 4.83
N ASN A 549 12.65 30.15 3.77
CA ASN A 549 12.41 29.52 2.47
C ASN A 549 12.95 30.41 1.33
N ILE A 550 13.75 29.86 0.41
CA ILE A 550 14.28 30.53 -0.78
C ILE A 550 13.74 29.89 -2.05
N PHE A 551 13.25 30.73 -2.97
CA PHE A 551 12.99 30.39 -4.37
C PHE A 551 14.04 31.06 -5.25
N ILE A 552 14.59 30.35 -6.22
CA ILE A 552 15.51 30.89 -7.22
C ILE A 552 14.92 30.61 -8.60
N GLU A 553 14.75 31.64 -9.43
CA GLU A 553 14.29 31.46 -10.81
C GLU A 553 15.28 30.58 -11.60
N LYS A 554 14.81 29.82 -12.59
CA LYS A 554 15.71 29.00 -13.42
C LYS A 554 16.69 29.86 -14.25
N PRO A 555 17.91 29.39 -14.50
CA PRO A 555 18.59 28.26 -13.84
C PRO A 555 19.06 28.62 -12.41
N LEU A 556 19.30 27.60 -11.57
CA LEU A 556 19.81 27.76 -10.20
C LEU A 556 21.06 28.67 -10.11
N SER A 557 21.91 28.62 -11.13
CA SER A 557 23.02 29.53 -11.39
C SER A 557 23.40 29.42 -12.88
N HIS A 558 24.21 30.35 -13.37
CA HIS A 558 24.89 30.24 -14.66
C HIS A 558 26.12 29.29 -14.68
N ASN A 559 26.62 28.87 -13.51
CA ASN A 559 27.79 28.00 -13.32
C ASN A 559 27.63 27.16 -12.02
N LEU A 560 28.55 26.23 -11.73
CA LEU A 560 28.53 25.45 -10.47
C LEU A 560 29.22 26.12 -9.28
N GLU A 561 29.78 27.32 -9.46
CA GLU A 561 30.57 28.02 -8.45
C GLU A 561 29.67 28.56 -7.32
N GLY A 562 30.03 28.28 -6.07
CA GLY A 562 29.23 28.66 -4.89
C GLY A 562 27.92 27.88 -4.73
N VAL A 563 27.50 27.06 -5.69
CA VAL A 563 26.20 26.34 -5.67
C VAL A 563 26.17 25.31 -4.54
N LYS A 564 27.25 24.53 -4.38
CA LYS A 564 27.35 23.50 -3.33
C LYS A 564 27.46 24.12 -1.95
N GLU A 565 28.27 25.16 -1.83
CA GLU A 565 28.47 25.97 -0.64
C GLU A 565 27.15 26.59 -0.18
N PHE A 566 26.36 27.13 -1.11
CA PHE A 566 25.01 27.65 -0.86
C PHE A 566 24.03 26.57 -0.41
N LEU A 567 23.95 25.44 -1.12
CA LEU A 567 23.03 24.35 -0.75
C LEU A 567 23.41 23.68 0.58
N GLU A 568 24.70 23.60 0.91
CA GLU A 568 25.17 23.18 2.24
C GLU A 568 24.87 24.22 3.33
N ALA A 569 25.09 25.51 3.07
CA ALA A 569 24.78 26.57 4.03
C ALA A 569 23.27 26.66 4.30
N ALA A 570 22.45 26.46 3.27
CA ALA A 570 21.00 26.30 3.41
C ALA A 570 20.64 25.11 4.29
N ARG A 571 21.17 23.92 4.00
CA ARG A 571 20.96 22.69 4.77
C ARG A 571 21.38 22.86 6.24
N LYS A 572 22.55 23.44 6.50
CA LYS A 572 23.08 23.71 7.86
C LYS A 572 22.23 24.71 8.65
N ARG A 573 21.49 25.60 7.97
CA ARG A 573 20.57 26.58 8.57
C ARG A 573 19.09 26.14 8.55
N ASN A 574 18.80 24.92 8.08
CA ASN A 574 17.44 24.42 7.82
C ASN A 574 16.61 25.33 6.88
N VAL A 575 17.27 26.05 5.96
CA VAL A 575 16.61 26.87 4.94
C VAL A 575 16.28 26.00 3.74
N LYS A 576 15.01 26.01 3.32
CA LYS A 576 14.54 25.23 2.18
C LYS A 576 14.80 26.00 0.88
N VAL A 577 15.21 25.29 -0.18
CA VAL A 577 15.57 25.89 -1.49
C VAL A 577 14.79 25.21 -2.61
N ILE A 578 14.11 26.02 -3.43
CA ILE A 578 13.37 25.61 -4.64
C ILE A 578 13.95 26.35 -5.85
N ALA A 579 14.02 25.68 -7.00
CA ALA A 579 14.27 26.31 -8.30
C ALA A 579 12.99 26.40 -9.13
N GLY A 580 12.77 27.50 -9.85
CA GLY A 580 11.57 27.76 -10.65
C GLY A 580 11.50 26.92 -11.92
N PHE A 581 10.81 25.79 -11.86
CA PHE A 581 10.59 24.86 -12.97
C PHE A 581 9.08 24.65 -13.23
N ASN A 582 8.33 25.76 -13.30
CA ASN A 582 6.88 25.85 -13.52
C ASN A 582 6.28 24.83 -14.51
N LEU A 583 6.99 24.43 -15.56
CA LEU A 583 6.49 23.46 -16.55
C LEU A 583 6.23 22.05 -15.98
N ARG A 584 6.80 21.68 -14.83
CA ARG A 584 6.39 20.44 -14.12
C ARG A 584 4.94 20.47 -13.64
N PHE A 585 4.37 21.67 -13.48
CA PHE A 585 2.97 21.89 -13.11
C PHE A 585 2.04 21.97 -14.33
N HIS A 586 2.56 21.78 -15.55
CA HIS A 586 1.74 21.74 -16.76
C HIS A 586 0.97 20.40 -16.85
N PRO A 587 -0.37 20.39 -17.07
CA PRO A 587 -1.17 19.17 -17.02
C PRO A 587 -0.67 18.05 -17.93
N PHE A 588 -0.14 18.37 -19.11
CA PHE A 588 0.40 17.36 -20.01
C PHE A 588 1.77 16.80 -19.58
N VAL A 589 2.57 17.55 -18.82
CA VAL A 589 3.85 17.06 -18.28
C VAL A 589 3.57 16.11 -17.11
N ILE A 590 2.58 16.43 -16.28
CA ILE A 590 2.05 15.51 -15.25
C ILE A 590 1.46 14.26 -15.92
N LYS A 591 0.59 14.41 -16.93
CA LYS A 591 0.00 13.28 -17.67
C LYS A 591 1.04 12.42 -18.39
N LEU A 592 2.09 13.04 -18.97
CA LEU A 592 3.22 12.30 -19.53
C LEU A 592 3.91 11.49 -18.43
N LYS A 593 4.19 12.10 -17.27
CA LYS A 593 4.77 11.38 -16.14
C LYS A 593 3.90 10.19 -15.71
N GLU A 594 2.58 10.38 -15.60
CA GLU A 594 1.64 9.29 -15.29
C GLU A 594 1.67 8.16 -16.33
N VAL A 595 1.74 8.47 -17.63
CA VAL A 595 1.82 7.47 -18.71
C VAL A 595 3.11 6.64 -18.59
N ILE A 596 4.24 7.27 -18.23
CA ILE A 596 5.55 6.62 -18.05
C ILE A 596 5.62 5.82 -16.74
N ASP A 597 5.21 6.40 -15.62
CA ASP A 597 5.21 5.75 -14.29
C ASP A 597 4.30 4.52 -14.26
N ASN A 598 3.12 4.60 -14.92
CA ASN A 598 2.21 3.46 -15.11
C ASN A 598 2.64 2.49 -16.23
N LYS A 599 3.79 2.71 -16.88
CA LYS A 599 4.38 1.87 -17.94
C LYS A 599 3.46 1.59 -19.14
N GLN A 600 2.56 2.52 -19.47
CA GLN A 600 1.56 2.31 -20.53
C GLN A 600 2.21 2.14 -21.91
N LEU A 601 3.37 2.77 -22.15
CA LEU A 601 4.16 2.64 -23.38
C LEU A 601 5.19 1.50 -23.35
N GLY A 602 5.27 0.70 -22.28
CA GLY A 602 6.30 -0.34 -22.10
C GLY A 602 7.70 0.23 -21.85
N GLU A 603 8.76 -0.45 -22.30
CA GLU A 603 10.10 0.16 -22.31
C GLU A 603 10.23 1.28 -23.35
N ILE A 604 10.86 2.39 -22.97
CA ILE A 604 11.04 3.57 -23.83
C ILE A 604 12.32 3.44 -24.66
N TYR A 605 12.20 3.54 -25.98
CA TYR A 605 13.33 3.47 -26.92
C TYR A 605 13.88 4.86 -27.24
N SER A 606 13.00 5.81 -27.57
CA SER A 606 13.42 7.18 -27.87
C SER A 606 12.41 8.24 -27.44
N VAL A 607 12.92 9.42 -27.10
CA VAL A 607 12.16 10.65 -26.88
C VAL A 607 12.67 11.70 -27.86
N ASN A 608 11.79 12.35 -28.61
CA ASN A 608 12.13 13.44 -29.53
C ASN A 608 11.50 14.74 -29.01
N VAL A 609 12.31 15.74 -28.71
CA VAL A 609 11.86 17.04 -28.20
C VAL A 609 12.29 18.14 -29.14
N ASN A 610 11.35 19.02 -29.47
CA ASN A 610 11.56 20.08 -30.46
C ASN A 610 10.95 21.39 -29.97
N PHE A 611 11.81 22.30 -29.54
CA PHE A 611 11.48 23.66 -29.11
C PHE A 611 11.94 24.67 -30.16
N GLY A 612 11.12 25.69 -30.42
CA GLY A 612 11.52 26.81 -31.27
C GLY A 612 10.68 28.06 -30.99
N SER A 613 11.31 29.22 -30.89
CA SER A 613 10.62 30.49 -30.65
C SER A 613 11.42 31.70 -31.14
N TYR A 614 10.93 32.47 -32.10
CA TYR A 614 11.63 33.67 -32.57
C TYR A 614 11.86 34.68 -31.44
N LEU A 615 13.12 34.88 -31.02
CA LEU A 615 13.47 35.64 -29.82
C LEU A 615 12.92 37.09 -29.83
N PRO A 616 13.05 37.88 -30.92
CA PRO A 616 12.46 39.22 -30.97
C PRO A 616 10.93 39.29 -30.84
N ASP A 617 10.20 38.21 -31.11
CA ASP A 617 8.73 38.19 -31.00
C ASP A 617 8.26 37.89 -29.57
N ARG A 618 9.14 37.39 -28.68
CA ARG A 618 8.80 37.00 -27.30
C ARG A 618 8.32 38.16 -26.44
N HIS A 619 8.85 39.36 -26.66
CA HIS A 619 8.60 40.55 -25.82
C HIS A 619 8.29 41.78 -26.68
N PRO A 620 7.09 41.87 -27.28
CA PRO A 620 6.69 42.98 -28.14
C PRO A 620 6.88 44.35 -27.46
N GLY A 621 7.54 45.27 -28.15
CA GLY A 621 7.81 46.63 -27.65
C GLY A 621 9.07 46.79 -26.79
N ARG A 622 9.94 45.78 -26.69
CA ARG A 622 11.30 45.92 -26.13
C ARG A 622 12.36 45.42 -27.11
N ASP A 623 13.58 45.94 -26.98
CA ASP A 623 14.71 45.45 -27.78
C ASP A 623 15.29 44.17 -27.14
N TYR A 624 15.24 43.06 -27.87
CA TYR A 624 15.79 41.77 -27.41
C TYR A 624 17.31 41.83 -27.15
N ARG A 625 18.05 42.76 -27.79
CA ARG A 625 19.48 43.03 -27.53
C ARG A 625 19.75 43.46 -26.09
N GLU A 626 18.75 44.00 -25.40
CA GLU A 626 18.90 44.38 -23.99
C GLU A 626 18.80 43.17 -23.05
N ASP A 627 18.11 42.10 -23.48
CA ASP A 627 17.76 40.95 -22.65
C ASP A 627 18.98 40.10 -22.24
N TYR A 628 18.91 39.51 -21.04
CA TYR A 628 20.02 38.77 -20.42
C TYR A 628 20.46 37.58 -21.30
N VAL A 629 19.52 36.97 -22.02
CA VAL A 629 19.76 35.77 -22.82
C VAL A 629 20.73 36.01 -23.97
N THR A 630 20.84 37.27 -24.44
CA THR A 630 21.77 37.65 -25.53
C THR A 630 23.22 37.82 -25.07
N LYS A 631 23.46 37.95 -23.76
CA LYS A 631 24.76 38.36 -23.18
C LYS A 631 25.41 37.21 -22.42
N ARG A 632 26.62 36.85 -22.83
CA ARG A 632 27.39 35.74 -22.25
C ARG A 632 27.83 36.05 -20.83
N SER A 633 28.19 37.31 -20.56
CA SER A 633 28.56 37.83 -19.25
C SER A 633 27.46 37.75 -18.19
N LEU A 634 26.19 37.73 -18.59
CA LEU A 634 25.05 37.68 -17.66
C LEU A 634 24.55 36.25 -17.36
N GLY A 635 25.14 35.24 -18.02
CA GLY A 635 24.72 33.84 -17.95
C GLY A 635 23.65 33.44 -18.97
N GLY A 636 23.60 34.11 -20.12
CA GLY A 636 22.63 33.86 -21.20
C GLY A 636 22.94 32.66 -22.11
N GLY A 637 22.20 32.60 -23.22
CA GLY A 637 22.23 31.55 -24.24
C GLY A 637 21.07 30.57 -24.14
N ALA A 638 20.67 30.04 -25.30
CA ALA A 638 19.44 29.27 -25.44
C ALA A 638 19.41 28.00 -24.56
N ILE A 639 20.54 27.36 -24.26
CA ILE A 639 20.60 26.16 -23.41
C ILE A 639 20.24 26.48 -21.94
N LEU A 640 20.61 27.66 -21.44
CA LEU A 640 20.34 28.05 -20.05
C LEU A 640 18.96 28.70 -19.89
N ASP A 641 18.43 29.34 -20.92
CA ASP A 641 17.03 29.82 -20.92
C ASP A 641 16.03 28.66 -21.04
N VAL A 642 16.25 27.72 -21.96
CA VAL A 642 15.37 26.59 -22.26
C VAL A 642 15.70 25.36 -21.37
N ILE A 643 16.28 25.60 -20.19
CA ILE A 643 16.66 24.55 -19.23
C ILE A 643 15.47 23.76 -18.67
N HIS A 644 14.24 24.27 -18.76
CA HIS A 644 13.02 23.54 -18.37
C HIS A 644 12.89 22.20 -19.08
N GLU A 645 13.31 22.09 -20.34
CA GLU A 645 13.28 20.85 -21.11
C GLU A 645 14.23 19.82 -20.49
N ILE A 646 15.45 20.23 -20.18
CA ILE A 646 16.44 19.37 -19.50
C ILE A 646 15.88 18.93 -18.13
N ASP A 647 15.20 19.84 -17.42
CA ASP A 647 14.57 19.59 -16.12
C ASP A 647 13.45 18.53 -16.17
N TYR A 648 12.36 18.77 -16.89
CA TYR A 648 11.21 17.86 -16.85
C TYR A 648 11.53 16.51 -17.52
N LEU A 649 12.41 16.48 -18.52
CA LEU A 649 12.89 15.22 -19.10
C LEU A 649 13.73 14.43 -18.09
N SER A 650 14.62 15.09 -17.33
CA SER A 650 15.36 14.44 -16.24
C SER A 650 14.46 13.96 -15.09
N TRP A 651 13.34 14.65 -14.85
CA TRP A 651 12.36 14.26 -13.82
C TRP A 651 11.47 13.08 -14.24
N ILE A 652 11.14 12.96 -15.53
CA ILE A 652 10.26 11.90 -16.06
C ILE A 652 11.06 10.65 -16.44
N PHE A 653 12.20 10.81 -17.12
CA PHE A 653 12.97 9.70 -17.69
C PHE A 653 14.27 9.39 -16.94
N GLY A 654 14.61 10.17 -15.90
CA GLY A 654 15.85 10.09 -15.15
C GLY A 654 17.00 10.92 -15.74
N LEU A 655 18.05 11.12 -14.95
CA LEU A 655 19.22 11.90 -15.38
C LEU A 655 20.05 11.15 -16.45
N PRO A 656 20.53 11.84 -17.50
CA PRO A 656 21.33 11.22 -18.54
C PRO A 656 22.76 10.91 -18.09
N GLN A 657 23.26 9.75 -18.47
CA GLN A 657 24.64 9.29 -18.18
C GLN A 657 25.68 9.90 -19.12
N LYS A 658 25.26 10.26 -20.34
CA LYS A 658 26.11 10.84 -21.39
C LYS A 658 25.37 11.92 -22.16
N VAL A 659 26.10 12.94 -22.56
CA VAL A 659 25.63 14.09 -23.34
C VAL A 659 26.53 14.25 -24.56
N PHE A 660 25.93 14.47 -25.72
CA PHE A 660 26.59 15.00 -26.90
C PHE A 660 25.77 16.17 -27.45
N ALA A 661 26.40 17.25 -27.91
CA ALA A 661 25.68 18.39 -28.44
C ALA A 661 26.47 19.17 -29.50
N PHE A 662 25.74 19.83 -30.39
CA PHE A 662 26.19 20.99 -31.16
C PHE A 662 25.40 22.20 -30.69
N ALA A 663 26.06 23.33 -30.43
CA ALA A 663 25.40 24.56 -30.01
C ALA A 663 26.22 25.76 -30.46
N GLU A 664 25.59 26.67 -31.19
CA GLU A 664 26.27 27.77 -31.86
C GLU A 664 25.31 28.96 -32.07
N LYS A 665 25.82 30.01 -32.71
CA LYS A 665 25.01 31.12 -33.20
C LYS A 665 24.86 30.95 -34.72
N ARG A 666 23.68 30.56 -35.18
CA ARG A 666 23.35 30.27 -36.58
C ARG A 666 22.77 31.46 -37.33
N SER A 667 22.33 32.50 -36.63
CA SER A 667 21.51 33.57 -37.22
C SER A 667 22.13 34.97 -37.13
N ASN A 668 21.46 35.91 -37.83
CA ASN A 668 21.75 37.34 -37.80
C ASN A 668 21.22 38.04 -36.52
N LEU A 669 20.69 37.31 -35.52
CA LEU A 669 20.29 37.92 -34.24
C LEU A 669 21.50 38.57 -33.53
N GLU A 670 21.32 39.73 -32.94
CA GLU A 670 22.40 40.52 -32.35
C GLU A 670 22.70 40.09 -30.90
N MET A 671 23.23 38.87 -30.77
CA MET A 671 23.60 38.23 -29.52
C MET A 671 25.03 37.63 -29.51
N GLU A 672 25.60 37.47 -28.32
CA GLU A 672 26.93 36.91 -28.02
C GLU A 672 26.91 35.39 -27.75
N THR A 673 25.73 34.83 -27.58
CA THR A 673 25.46 33.49 -27.03
C THR A 673 24.89 32.55 -28.10
N GLU A 674 24.72 31.27 -27.77
CA GLU A 674 24.10 30.31 -28.69
C GLU A 674 22.60 30.62 -28.89
N ASP A 675 22.15 30.55 -30.15
CA ASP A 675 20.76 30.79 -30.59
C ASP A 675 20.05 29.50 -31.06
N SER A 676 20.80 28.41 -31.23
CA SER A 676 20.30 27.08 -31.57
C SER A 676 21.22 26.00 -31.02
N ALA A 677 20.63 24.89 -30.57
CA ALA A 677 21.38 23.70 -30.14
C ALA A 677 20.67 22.40 -30.54
N ASP A 678 21.47 21.42 -30.97
CA ASP A 678 21.09 20.04 -31.25
C ASP A 678 21.74 19.14 -30.19
N ILE A 679 20.93 18.48 -29.37
CA ILE A 679 21.36 17.83 -28.13
C ILE A 679 20.93 16.35 -28.14
N LEU A 680 21.85 15.48 -27.75
CA LEU A 680 21.68 14.03 -27.65
C LEU A 680 22.00 13.60 -26.21
N LEU A 681 20.97 13.19 -25.46
CA LEU A 681 21.09 12.74 -24.07
C LEU A 681 20.87 11.21 -24.02
N ARG A 682 21.80 10.46 -23.41
CA ARG A 682 21.66 9.00 -23.25
C ARG A 682 21.36 8.65 -21.80
N LEU A 683 20.18 8.09 -21.57
CA LEU A 683 19.67 7.73 -20.25
C LEU A 683 20.29 6.40 -19.76
N ASN A 684 20.30 5.39 -20.62
CA ASN A 684 20.78 4.05 -20.31
C ASN A 684 21.31 3.35 -21.58
N GLN A 685 21.44 2.02 -21.58
CA GLN A 685 21.94 1.29 -22.75
C GLN A 685 20.95 1.24 -23.93
N LYS A 686 19.63 1.27 -23.69
CA LYS A 686 18.56 1.19 -24.70
C LYS A 686 17.96 2.56 -25.09
N SER A 687 17.80 3.47 -24.12
CA SER A 687 16.99 4.68 -24.28
C SER A 687 17.79 5.96 -24.56
N VAL A 688 17.33 6.77 -25.52
CA VAL A 688 17.96 8.03 -25.96
C VAL A 688 16.94 9.17 -26.07
N ILE A 689 17.33 10.39 -25.72
CA ILE A 689 16.57 11.62 -25.97
C ILE A 689 17.30 12.44 -27.03
N ASN A 690 16.59 12.76 -28.12
CA ASN A 690 16.97 13.78 -29.09
C ASN A 690 16.25 15.08 -28.71
N PHE A 691 16.98 16.19 -28.55
CA PHE A 691 16.41 17.48 -28.16
C PHE A 691 16.99 18.59 -29.02
N HIS A 692 16.14 19.24 -29.82
CA HIS A 692 16.45 20.45 -30.57
C HIS A 692 15.81 21.67 -29.90
N LEU A 693 16.56 22.77 -29.80
CA LEU A 693 16.06 24.08 -29.37
C LEU A 693 16.57 25.19 -30.29
N ASP A 694 15.71 26.14 -30.64
CA ASP A 694 16.07 27.32 -31.43
C ASP A 694 15.36 28.62 -31.00
N PHE A 695 15.98 29.75 -31.32
CA PHE A 695 15.44 31.11 -31.18
C PHE A 695 14.98 31.75 -32.50
N LEU A 696 14.70 30.93 -33.51
CA LEU A 696 14.57 31.33 -34.92
C LEU A 696 13.19 31.01 -35.51
N ARG A 697 12.41 30.13 -34.88
CA ARG A 697 11.18 29.56 -35.43
C ARG A 697 9.95 30.44 -35.27
N ARG A 698 9.14 30.47 -36.33
CA ARG A 698 7.82 31.08 -36.39
C ARG A 698 6.83 30.06 -36.98
N PRO A 699 5.66 29.80 -36.35
CA PRO A 699 5.25 30.26 -35.02
C PRO A 699 6.05 29.57 -33.90
N TYR A 700 5.75 29.89 -32.65
CA TYR A 700 6.26 29.17 -31.49
C TYR A 700 5.93 27.66 -31.60
N THR A 701 6.86 26.80 -31.19
CA THR A 701 6.70 25.35 -31.19
C THR A 701 7.30 24.76 -29.92
N ARG A 702 6.60 23.81 -29.30
CA ARG A 702 7.11 23.01 -28.18
C ARG A 702 6.42 21.64 -28.22
N ILE A 703 7.10 20.67 -28.82
CA ILE A 703 6.57 19.31 -29.07
C ILE A 703 7.49 18.27 -28.41
N VAL A 704 6.87 17.25 -27.82
CA VAL A 704 7.53 16.05 -27.27
C VAL A 704 6.84 14.82 -27.86
N GLU A 705 7.60 13.97 -28.52
CA GLU A 705 7.21 12.63 -28.95
C GLU A 705 7.94 11.58 -28.11
N VAL A 706 7.26 10.50 -27.74
CA VAL A 706 7.82 9.37 -26.99
C VAL A 706 7.45 8.08 -27.69
N ILE A 707 8.47 7.27 -28.00
CA ILE A 707 8.34 5.98 -28.67
C ILE A 707 8.76 4.89 -27.68
N GLY A 708 7.82 4.02 -27.34
CA GLY A 708 8.06 2.84 -26.51
C GLY A 708 7.55 1.56 -27.15
N GLU A 709 7.97 0.43 -26.57
CA GLU A 709 7.59 -0.94 -26.91
C GLU A 709 6.10 -1.14 -27.24
N LYS A 710 5.21 -0.44 -26.52
CA LYS A 710 3.75 -0.66 -26.57
C LYS A 710 2.97 0.49 -27.21
N GLY A 711 3.64 1.49 -27.78
CA GLY A 711 2.98 2.57 -28.51
C GLY A 711 3.78 3.87 -28.58
N THR A 712 3.14 4.88 -29.19
CA THR A 712 3.70 6.22 -29.37
C THR A 712 2.81 7.26 -28.70
N LEU A 713 3.43 8.25 -28.07
CA LEU A 713 2.77 9.42 -27.49
C LEU A 713 3.30 10.68 -28.19
N ILE A 714 2.42 11.64 -28.47
CA ILE A 714 2.79 12.97 -28.98
C ILE A 714 2.08 14.03 -28.12
N MET A 715 2.86 14.93 -27.54
CA MET A 715 2.42 16.07 -26.74
C MET A 715 2.86 17.36 -27.44
N ASP A 716 1.90 18.17 -27.87
CA ASP A 716 2.10 19.54 -28.33
C ASP A 716 1.56 20.51 -27.28
N PHE A 717 2.43 21.39 -26.77
CA PHE A 717 2.08 22.41 -25.77
C PHE A 717 1.42 23.65 -26.39
N ALA A 718 1.56 23.88 -27.70
CA ALA A 718 1.13 25.11 -28.33
C ALA A 718 0.68 24.86 -29.78
N LYS A 719 -0.51 24.30 -29.95
CA LYS A 719 -1.04 23.85 -31.24
C LYS A 719 -1.17 25.04 -32.19
N ASN A 720 -0.51 24.96 -33.34
CA ASN A 720 -0.39 26.06 -34.33
C ASN A 720 0.27 27.34 -33.77
N GLY A 721 0.98 27.27 -32.63
CA GLY A 721 1.58 28.41 -31.93
C GLY A 721 0.72 29.07 -30.85
N ASP A 722 -0.51 28.58 -30.61
CA ASP A 722 -1.37 29.07 -29.54
C ASP A 722 -1.10 28.32 -28.23
N PHE A 723 -0.56 29.03 -27.24
CA PHE A 723 -0.20 28.51 -25.92
C PHE A 723 -1.40 28.09 -25.06
N GLU A 724 -2.61 28.59 -25.35
CA GLU A 724 -3.81 28.18 -24.64
C GLU A 724 -4.43 26.91 -25.24
N LEU A 725 -3.99 26.46 -26.43
CA LEU A 725 -4.51 25.28 -27.12
C LEU A 725 -3.48 24.14 -27.14
N GLY A 726 -3.49 23.28 -26.13
CA GLY A 726 -2.67 22.07 -26.09
C GLY A 726 -3.34 20.85 -26.75
N GLU A 727 -2.54 19.96 -27.39
CA GLU A 727 -2.99 18.64 -27.84
C GLU A 727 -2.06 17.50 -27.39
N PHE A 728 -2.60 16.55 -26.63
CA PHE A 728 -1.95 15.31 -26.21
C PHE A 728 -2.57 14.12 -26.95
N LYS A 729 -1.75 13.23 -27.51
CA LYS A 729 -2.20 12.02 -28.22
C LYS A 729 -1.43 10.80 -27.73
N ILE A 730 -2.10 9.68 -27.58
CA ILE A 730 -1.48 8.36 -27.38
C ILE A 730 -2.04 7.35 -28.40
N PHE A 731 -1.17 6.59 -29.04
CA PHE A 731 -1.55 5.60 -30.06
C PHE A 731 -1.85 4.26 -29.39
N ASN A 732 -3.08 3.77 -29.57
CA ASN A 732 -3.52 2.48 -29.05
C ASN A 732 -3.25 1.39 -30.12
N PRO A 733 -2.26 0.50 -29.96
CA PRO A 733 -1.88 -0.45 -31.00
C PRO A 733 -2.94 -1.54 -31.25
N VAL A 734 -3.81 -1.81 -30.27
CA VAL A 734 -4.88 -2.81 -30.37
C VAL A 734 -6.04 -2.26 -31.22
N LYS A 735 -6.42 -0.99 -31.01
CA LYS A 735 -7.44 -0.30 -31.82
C LYS A 735 -6.90 0.22 -33.16
N LYS A 736 -5.60 0.47 -33.25
CA LYS A 736 -4.90 1.22 -34.32
C LYS A 736 -5.34 2.68 -34.45
N GLU A 737 -5.72 3.29 -33.33
CA GLU A 737 -6.28 4.65 -33.27
C GLU A 737 -5.49 5.56 -32.33
N TRP A 738 -5.58 6.87 -32.58
CA TRP A 738 -5.05 7.90 -31.68
C TRP A 738 -6.11 8.34 -30.67
N GLU A 739 -5.91 8.01 -29.41
CA GLU A 739 -6.70 8.54 -28.30
C GLU A 739 -6.18 9.96 -27.98
N LYS A 740 -7.04 10.97 -28.18
CA LYS A 740 -6.66 12.39 -28.13
C LYS A 740 -7.24 13.10 -26.90
N THR A 741 -6.51 14.06 -26.37
CA THR A 741 -6.97 15.02 -25.37
C THR A 741 -6.52 16.41 -25.79
N ASN A 742 -7.46 17.25 -26.23
CA ASN A 742 -7.21 18.69 -26.31
C ASN A 742 -7.45 19.29 -24.91
N HIS A 743 -6.73 20.35 -24.54
CA HIS A 743 -6.95 21.04 -23.28
C HIS A 743 -6.72 22.54 -23.45
N ASN A 744 -7.68 23.33 -22.95
CA ASN A 744 -7.55 24.78 -22.86
C ASN A 744 -6.94 25.11 -21.50
N PHE A 745 -5.69 25.60 -21.48
CA PHE A 745 -4.93 25.80 -20.25
C PHE A 745 -4.26 27.18 -20.22
N ASN A 746 -4.47 27.94 -19.15
CA ASN A 746 -3.87 29.26 -19.02
C ASN A 746 -2.39 29.14 -18.61
N HIS A 747 -1.48 29.66 -19.42
CA HIS A 747 -0.04 29.54 -19.18
C HIS A 747 0.43 30.09 -17.81
N ASP A 748 -0.17 31.17 -17.30
CA ASP A 748 0.15 31.76 -15.99
C ASP A 748 -0.23 30.82 -14.81
N GLN A 749 -1.12 29.85 -15.02
CA GLN A 749 -1.53 28.86 -14.02
C GLN A 749 -0.36 27.97 -13.57
N THR A 750 0.61 27.67 -14.45
CA THR A 750 1.84 26.93 -14.05
C THR A 750 2.61 27.67 -12.96
N TYR A 751 2.85 28.97 -13.16
CA TYR A 751 3.54 29.84 -12.21
C TYR A 751 2.74 30.03 -10.91
N LEU A 752 1.41 30.16 -11.00
CA LEU A 752 0.55 30.25 -9.82
C LEU A 752 0.61 28.98 -8.96
N LEU A 753 0.60 27.80 -9.58
CA LEU A 753 0.73 26.52 -8.87
C LEU A 753 2.10 26.41 -8.19
N GLU A 754 3.19 26.66 -8.92
CA GLU A 754 4.56 26.61 -8.39
C GLU A 754 4.79 27.57 -7.22
N LEU A 755 4.42 28.85 -7.38
CA LEU A 755 4.55 29.85 -6.33
C LEU A 755 3.64 29.52 -5.13
N SER A 756 2.49 28.89 -5.35
CA SER A 756 1.65 28.40 -4.26
C SER A 756 2.31 27.24 -3.49
N GLN A 757 3.03 26.32 -4.16
CA GLN A 757 3.79 25.28 -3.46
C GLN A 757 4.94 25.90 -2.66
N PHE A 758 5.69 26.86 -3.23
CA PHE A 758 6.76 27.56 -2.51
C PHE A 758 6.28 28.30 -1.25
N VAL A 759 5.23 29.12 -1.35
CA VAL A 759 4.71 29.92 -0.23
C VAL A 759 4.08 29.05 0.87
N ASN A 760 3.62 27.84 0.53
CA ASN A 760 2.97 26.91 1.45
C ASN A 760 3.82 25.66 1.76
N PHE A 761 5.11 25.66 1.46
CA PHE A 761 6.03 24.51 1.54
C PHE A 761 6.24 23.94 2.96
N ASP A 762 5.73 24.62 3.99
CA ASP A 762 5.71 24.13 5.37
C ASP A 762 4.46 23.31 5.70
N GLN A 763 3.41 23.42 4.87
CA GLN A 763 2.09 22.79 5.04
C GLN A 763 1.75 21.80 3.90
N SER A 764 2.64 21.62 2.91
CA SER A 764 2.45 20.70 1.78
C SER A 764 3.49 19.58 1.78
N GLU A 765 3.05 18.33 1.65
CA GLU A 765 3.93 17.28 1.15
C GLU A 765 4.43 17.65 -0.25
N ASP A 766 5.75 17.53 -0.46
CA ASP A 766 6.46 18.12 -1.58
C ASP A 766 6.41 17.25 -2.85
N LYS A 767 5.19 17.06 -3.36
CA LYS A 767 4.83 16.08 -4.41
C LYS A 767 5.44 16.39 -5.78
N ILE A 768 5.70 17.66 -6.10
CA ILE A 768 6.38 18.09 -7.33
C ILE A 768 7.73 18.70 -6.94
N SER A 769 8.69 17.83 -6.63
CA SER A 769 9.97 18.19 -5.99
C SER A 769 10.91 18.98 -6.92
N CYS A 770 10.84 20.31 -6.84
CA CYS A 770 11.73 21.25 -7.54
C CYS A 770 12.90 21.71 -6.64
N ARG A 771 13.35 20.84 -5.72
CA ARG A 771 14.38 21.17 -4.70
C ARG A 771 15.73 21.51 -5.31
N GLY A 772 16.44 22.45 -4.66
CA GLY A 772 17.77 22.92 -5.07
C GLY A 772 18.80 21.81 -5.34
N GLY A 773 18.79 20.71 -4.57
CA GLY A 773 19.70 19.57 -4.77
C GLY A 773 19.42 18.72 -6.02
N PHE A 774 18.22 18.81 -6.61
CA PHE A 774 17.95 18.25 -7.94
C PHE A 774 18.20 19.30 -9.03
N ALA A 775 17.90 20.57 -8.76
CA ALA A 775 18.23 21.69 -9.64
C ALA A 775 19.75 21.81 -9.92
N GLU A 776 20.61 21.49 -8.94
CA GLU A 776 22.06 21.36 -9.13
C GLU A 776 22.42 20.31 -10.20
N LYS A 777 21.78 19.14 -10.14
CA LYS A 777 22.00 18.04 -11.09
C LYS A 777 21.52 18.42 -12.49
N VAL A 778 20.37 19.08 -12.61
CA VAL A 778 19.83 19.60 -13.88
C VAL A 778 20.75 20.68 -14.47
N LEU A 779 21.29 21.58 -13.64
CA LEU A 779 22.29 22.56 -14.06
C LEU A 779 23.59 21.88 -14.54
N ASN A 780 24.04 20.82 -13.85
CA ASN A 780 25.20 20.03 -14.28
C ASN A 780 24.97 19.39 -15.67
N VAL A 781 23.77 18.89 -15.98
CA VAL A 781 23.41 18.43 -17.33
C VAL A 781 23.49 19.58 -18.35
N ALA A 782 22.90 20.74 -18.05
CA ALA A 782 22.92 21.89 -18.96
C ALA A 782 24.33 22.43 -19.23
N LEU A 783 25.22 22.39 -18.24
CA LEU A 783 26.63 22.76 -18.40
C LEU A 783 27.42 21.70 -19.18
N ALA A 784 27.15 20.40 -18.98
CA ALA A 784 27.71 19.32 -19.80
C ALA A 784 27.29 19.40 -21.28
N VAL A 785 26.09 19.92 -21.58
CA VAL A 785 25.67 20.27 -22.96
C VAL A 785 26.58 21.37 -23.53
N LYS A 786 26.76 22.49 -22.81
CA LYS A 786 27.60 23.62 -23.27
C LYS A 786 29.08 23.23 -23.39
N GLU A 787 29.58 22.35 -22.53
CA GLU A 787 30.93 21.78 -22.63
C GLU A 787 31.06 20.86 -23.85
N SER A 788 30.10 19.96 -24.06
CA SER A 788 30.09 19.04 -25.20
C SER A 788 30.14 19.80 -26.53
N ALA A 789 29.29 20.81 -26.69
CA ALA A 789 29.27 21.69 -27.87
C ALA A 789 30.60 22.43 -28.07
N LYS A 790 31.23 22.91 -26.98
CA LYS A 790 32.53 23.60 -27.03
C LYS A 790 33.69 22.68 -27.41
N CYS A 791 33.65 21.40 -27.05
CA CYS A 791 34.78 20.47 -27.23
C CYS A 791 34.58 19.44 -28.35
N GLY A 792 33.38 19.32 -28.92
CA GLY A 792 33.03 18.35 -29.98
C GLY A 792 33.08 16.90 -29.51
N LYS A 793 32.89 16.62 -28.20
CA LYS A 793 33.03 15.28 -27.61
C LYS A 793 31.85 14.92 -26.73
N ILE A 794 31.66 13.61 -26.54
CA ILE A 794 30.68 13.07 -25.60
C ILE A 794 31.17 13.32 -24.16
N ILE A 795 30.42 14.11 -23.40
CA ILE A 795 30.64 14.30 -21.97
C ILE A 795 29.91 13.19 -21.21
N LYS A 796 30.57 12.62 -20.19
CA LYS A 796 29.93 11.72 -19.21
C LYS A 796 29.48 12.55 -18.02
N ILE A 797 28.30 12.27 -17.49
CA ILE A 797 27.86 12.86 -16.22
C ILE A 797 28.14 11.84 -15.12
N GLU A 798 29.05 12.19 -14.21
CA GLU A 798 29.42 11.35 -13.07
C GLU A 798 28.44 11.61 -11.90
N GLU A 799 27.77 10.57 -11.44
CA GLU A 799 26.79 10.62 -10.34
C GLU A 799 27.13 9.61 -9.25
N ASN A 800 27.34 10.09 -8.02
CA ASN A 800 27.16 9.26 -6.82
C ASN A 800 25.64 9.03 -6.64
N GLN A 801 25.14 7.85 -7.01
CA GLN A 801 23.70 7.55 -7.14
C GLN A 801 22.91 7.49 -5.81
N ASN A 802 23.51 7.79 -4.66
CA ASN A 802 22.96 7.49 -3.33
C ASN A 802 21.92 8.48 -2.76
N ASP A 803 21.75 9.67 -3.34
CA ASP A 803 20.91 10.72 -2.72
C ASP A 803 19.53 10.92 -3.35
N PHE A 804 19.25 10.32 -4.52
CA PHE A 804 17.92 10.45 -5.15
C PHE A 804 16.82 9.69 -4.38
N ASN A 805 17.16 8.58 -3.73
CA ASN A 805 16.22 7.75 -2.96
C ASN A 805 16.05 8.22 -1.50
N LYS A 806 16.65 9.34 -1.07
CA LYS A 806 16.61 9.77 0.35
C LYS A 806 15.58 10.85 0.67
N THR A 807 15.02 11.55 -0.33
CA THR A 807 14.04 12.62 -0.07
C THR A 807 12.64 12.11 0.31
N SER A 808 12.35 10.81 0.21
CA SER A 808 11.07 10.20 0.60
C SER A 808 10.94 9.88 2.09
N ASN A 809 12.06 9.78 2.84
CA ASN A 809 12.09 9.18 4.18
C ASN A 809 12.22 10.20 5.32
N TYR A 810 11.93 11.49 5.09
CA TYR A 810 12.15 12.56 6.07
C TYR A 810 10.99 12.82 7.05
N TYR A 811 9.93 12.00 7.02
CA TYR A 811 8.78 12.10 7.91
C TYR A 811 8.57 10.81 8.72
N ASN A 812 9.44 10.57 9.71
CA ASN A 812 9.06 9.83 10.91
C ASN A 812 10.01 10.10 12.09
N ASN A 813 9.42 10.15 13.29
CA ASN A 813 10.03 10.04 14.62
C ASN A 813 10.91 11.20 15.14
N ILE A 814 10.28 12.08 15.94
CA ILE A 814 10.93 12.79 17.06
C ILE A 814 10.65 12.02 18.36
N LYS A 815 11.72 11.65 19.08
CA LYS A 815 11.89 11.59 20.56
C LYS A 815 13.29 10.96 20.84
N ILE A 816 14.22 11.57 21.57
CA ILE A 816 14.19 12.09 22.97
C ILE A 816 13.99 10.90 23.93
N ASP A 817 14.92 10.50 24.80
CA ASP A 817 16.20 11.09 25.26
C ASP A 817 17.20 9.96 25.71
N SER A 818 18.39 10.10 26.32
CA SER A 818 19.08 11.23 26.99
C SER A 818 20.63 11.04 27.07
N ASN A 819 21.30 11.95 27.82
CA ASN A 819 22.58 11.82 28.56
C ASN A 819 23.95 11.82 27.83
N CYS A 820 24.62 12.97 27.99
CA CYS A 820 25.98 13.16 28.52
C CYS A 820 27.25 12.84 27.68
N ASP A 821 27.90 13.96 27.32
CA ASP A 821 29.27 14.36 27.71
C ASP A 821 30.50 13.84 26.92
N ASP A 822 31.17 14.83 26.32
CA ASP A 822 32.61 15.04 26.20
C ASP A 822 33.57 13.83 26.17
N ASN A 823 34.34 13.75 25.09
CA ASN A 823 35.73 14.27 25.18
C ASN A 823 36.33 14.62 23.81
N ILE A 824 37.21 15.63 23.82
CA ILE A 824 38.11 15.94 22.70
C ILE A 824 39.35 15.07 22.85
N ASN A 825 39.85 14.47 21.76
CA ASN A 825 41.28 14.24 21.70
C ASN A 825 41.87 14.32 20.29
N LYS A 826 43.05 14.95 20.22
CA LYS A 826 43.92 14.92 19.03
C LYS A 826 44.93 13.81 19.24
N ASN A 827 45.08 12.90 18.28
CA ASN A 827 46.35 12.34 17.81
C ASN A 827 46.08 11.28 16.73
N GLY A 828 47.01 11.11 15.79
CA GLY A 828 46.85 10.17 14.70
C GLY A 828 47.17 8.73 15.11
N ASN A 829 46.18 7.85 15.03
CA ASN A 829 46.36 6.40 14.85
C ASN A 829 45.04 5.80 14.31
N LEU A 830 45.16 4.64 13.65
CA LEU A 830 44.12 3.67 13.25
C LEU A 830 42.65 4.15 13.19
N LEU A 831 42.04 4.03 12.00
CA LEU A 831 40.60 4.24 11.78
C LEU A 831 39.77 3.43 12.79
N GLN A 832 39.17 4.13 13.77
CA GLN A 832 38.23 3.51 14.69
C GLN A 832 37.00 3.03 13.92
N ILE A 833 36.92 1.73 13.73
CA ILE A 833 35.66 1.03 13.49
C ILE A 833 34.78 1.35 14.71
N LYS A 834 33.68 2.10 14.50
CA LYS A 834 32.66 2.23 15.55
C LYS A 834 32.20 0.82 15.91
N GLU A 835 32.20 0.49 17.21
CA GLU A 835 31.77 -0.82 17.69
C GLU A 835 30.40 -1.17 17.10
N THR A 836 30.36 -2.18 16.24
CA THR A 836 29.10 -2.79 15.81
C THR A 836 28.47 -3.41 17.03
N SER A 837 27.37 -2.81 17.52
CA SER A 837 26.71 -3.25 18.75
C SER A 837 26.43 -4.75 18.71
N LYS A 838 27.07 -5.49 19.62
CA LYS A 838 27.04 -6.96 19.63
C LYS A 838 25.59 -7.47 19.62
N LEU A 839 25.29 -8.42 18.73
CA LEU A 839 23.94 -8.98 18.60
C LEU A 839 23.45 -9.53 19.95
N LYS A 840 22.22 -9.17 20.32
CA LYS A 840 21.54 -9.70 21.50
C LYS A 840 20.97 -11.05 21.12
N ILE A 841 21.53 -12.14 21.66
CA ILE A 841 21.15 -13.52 21.31
C ILE A 841 20.89 -14.36 22.58
N ASN A 842 20.27 -13.76 23.58
CA ASN A 842 20.10 -14.37 24.89
C ASN A 842 19.02 -15.45 24.85
N LYS A 843 17.83 -15.14 24.30
CA LYS A 843 16.77 -16.13 24.09
C LYS A 843 17.17 -17.20 23.09
N SER A 844 17.92 -16.84 22.05
CA SER A 844 18.48 -17.81 21.12
C SER A 844 19.53 -18.75 21.76
N LYS A 845 20.11 -18.40 22.92
CA LYS A 845 20.95 -19.29 23.73
C LYS A 845 20.10 -20.13 24.69
N GLU A 846 19.14 -19.52 25.39
CA GLU A 846 18.19 -20.20 26.28
C GLU A 846 17.47 -21.36 25.54
N LEU A 847 16.92 -21.07 24.35
CA LEU A 847 16.29 -22.07 23.47
C LEU A 847 17.26 -23.12 22.95
N PHE A 848 18.55 -22.80 22.81
CA PHE A 848 19.57 -23.78 22.38
C PHE A 848 19.94 -24.73 23.53
N GLU A 849 20.07 -24.22 24.76
CA GLU A 849 20.27 -25.02 25.97
C GLU A 849 19.06 -25.90 26.30
N GLU A 850 17.84 -25.48 25.91
CA GLU A 850 16.65 -26.33 25.98
C GLU A 850 16.64 -27.38 24.85
N ALA A 851 16.89 -26.98 23.60
CA ALA A 851 16.98 -27.90 22.47
C ALA A 851 18.08 -28.96 22.62
N GLN A 852 19.17 -28.68 23.34
CA GLN A 852 20.20 -29.66 23.71
C GLN A 852 19.65 -30.83 24.54
N LYS A 853 18.60 -30.59 25.35
CA LYS A 853 17.96 -31.58 26.22
C LYS A 853 16.83 -32.33 25.50
N LEU A 854 16.18 -31.69 24.53
CA LEU A 854 14.94 -32.18 23.91
C LEU A 854 15.09 -32.71 22.47
N ILE A 855 16.08 -32.24 21.70
CA ILE A 855 16.19 -32.49 20.25
C ILE A 855 17.58 -33.03 19.89
N PRO A 856 17.71 -34.27 19.37
CA PRO A 856 18.96 -34.77 18.82
C PRO A 856 19.49 -33.86 17.70
N GLY A 857 20.75 -33.42 17.81
CA GLY A 857 21.34 -32.45 16.87
C GLY A 857 20.75 -31.03 16.96
N GLN A 858 19.90 -30.76 17.96
CA GLN A 858 19.33 -29.45 18.31
C GLN A 858 18.47 -28.79 17.22
N SER A 859 18.11 -29.53 16.16
CA SER A 859 17.30 -29.06 15.05
C SER A 859 16.62 -30.22 14.34
N GLN A 860 15.41 -30.00 13.82
CA GLN A 860 14.68 -30.97 13.00
C GLN A 860 15.23 -31.09 11.57
N THR A 861 16.34 -30.41 11.25
CA THR A 861 17.02 -30.49 9.94
C THR A 861 18.50 -30.18 10.12
N LEU A 862 19.40 -31.12 9.80
CA LEU A 862 20.85 -30.96 10.01
C LEU A 862 21.44 -29.75 9.26
N SER A 863 20.95 -29.45 8.05
CA SER A 863 21.32 -28.26 7.27
C SER A 863 20.76 -26.93 7.83
N LYS A 864 19.94 -27.00 8.88
CA LYS A 864 19.49 -25.88 9.75
C LYS A 864 20.00 -26.08 11.19
N GLY A 865 21.05 -26.88 11.36
CA GLY A 865 21.66 -27.14 12.67
C GLY A 865 22.58 -26.00 13.10
N TYR A 866 22.78 -25.87 14.40
CA TYR A 866 23.64 -24.85 15.03
C TYR A 866 25.08 -24.83 14.50
N THR A 867 25.56 -25.93 13.93
CA THR A 867 26.90 -26.08 13.32
C THR A 867 27.09 -25.29 12.02
N GLN A 868 26.01 -24.74 11.43
CA GLN A 868 26.05 -23.98 10.17
C GLN A 868 26.19 -22.47 10.38
N PHE A 869 26.23 -22.01 11.64
CA PHE A 869 26.36 -20.60 12.04
C PHE A 869 27.44 -20.43 13.12
N VAL A 870 27.97 -19.23 13.31
CA VAL A 870 29.04 -18.98 14.29
C VAL A 870 28.44 -18.90 15.69
N GLN A 871 28.67 -19.95 16.49
CA GLN A 871 27.97 -20.15 17.76
C GLN A 871 28.44 -19.12 18.78
N GLY A 872 27.48 -18.48 19.46
CA GLY A 872 27.75 -17.41 20.41
C GLY A 872 27.84 -16.00 19.81
N VAL A 873 27.69 -15.87 18.48
CA VAL A 873 27.62 -14.58 17.77
C VAL A 873 26.40 -14.50 16.85
N SER A 874 26.18 -15.50 16.00
CA SER A 874 24.99 -15.62 15.15
C SER A 874 23.78 -16.16 15.93
N PRO A 875 22.54 -15.81 15.53
CA PRO A 875 21.34 -16.49 16.03
C PRO A 875 21.29 -17.95 15.57
N ILE A 876 20.65 -18.80 16.36
CA ILE A 876 20.38 -20.23 16.04
C ILE A 876 18.90 -20.43 15.69
N PHE A 877 18.01 -19.58 16.21
CA PHE A 877 16.56 -19.67 16.01
C PHE A 877 16.01 -18.46 15.25
N VAL A 878 14.95 -18.69 14.48
CA VAL A 878 14.11 -17.65 13.84
C VAL A 878 12.69 -17.78 14.41
N GLN A 879 12.08 -16.65 14.79
CA GLN A 879 10.73 -16.61 15.35
C GLN A 879 9.66 -16.31 14.30
N LYS A 880 9.96 -15.46 13.32
CA LYS A 880 8.99 -14.98 12.31
C LYS A 880 9.71 -14.47 11.05
N GLY A 881 8.97 -14.30 9.96
CA GLY A 881 9.48 -13.66 8.73
C GLY A 881 8.42 -12.84 8.01
N LYS A 882 8.86 -11.90 7.18
CA LYS A 882 8.01 -11.05 6.32
C LYS A 882 8.80 -10.60 5.08
N GLY A 883 8.30 -10.91 3.88
CA GLY A 883 8.98 -10.58 2.62
C GLY A 883 10.31 -11.30 2.48
N SER A 884 11.40 -10.55 2.25
CA SER A 884 12.80 -11.02 2.22
C SER A 884 13.44 -11.13 3.62
N HIS A 885 12.75 -10.73 4.69
CA HIS A 885 13.34 -10.57 6.03
C HIS A 885 12.84 -11.62 7.04
N VAL A 886 13.72 -11.99 7.97
CA VAL A 886 13.44 -12.85 9.13
C VAL A 886 13.84 -12.16 10.43
N PHE A 887 13.23 -12.58 11.53
CA PHE A 887 13.50 -12.04 12.87
C PHE A 887 13.72 -13.18 13.86
N ASP A 888 14.75 -13.06 14.70
CA ASP A 888 15.03 -14.02 15.77
C ASP A 888 14.16 -13.75 17.03
N PRO A 889 14.19 -14.64 18.05
CA PRO A 889 13.41 -14.46 19.29
C PRO A 889 13.84 -13.26 20.14
N ASP A 890 15.09 -12.81 20.01
CA ASP A 890 15.67 -11.64 20.69
C ASP A 890 15.21 -10.32 20.05
N GLY A 891 14.85 -10.35 18.76
CA GLY A 891 14.26 -9.24 18.01
C GLY A 891 15.16 -8.65 16.94
N ASN A 892 16.31 -9.26 16.62
CA ASN A 892 17.17 -8.81 15.54
C ASN A 892 16.54 -9.16 14.19
N GLU A 893 16.68 -8.26 13.20
CA GLU A 893 16.14 -8.40 11.84
C GLU A 893 17.28 -8.76 10.86
N PHE A 894 17.02 -9.69 9.93
CA PHE A 894 17.99 -10.14 8.94
C PHE A 894 17.36 -10.27 7.54
N ILE A 895 18.07 -9.79 6.51
CA ILE A 895 17.81 -10.15 5.11
C ILE A 895 18.19 -11.63 4.94
N ASP A 896 17.23 -12.49 4.56
CA ASP A 896 17.43 -13.94 4.48
C ASP A 896 17.66 -14.43 3.05
N TYR A 897 18.90 -14.83 2.75
CA TYR A 897 19.25 -15.51 1.50
C TYR A 897 19.18 -17.04 1.59
N ILE A 898 19.01 -17.61 2.79
CA ILE A 898 18.83 -19.05 2.99
C ILE A 898 17.40 -19.44 2.57
N LEU A 899 16.42 -18.57 2.81
CA LEU A 899 15.01 -18.70 2.41
C LEU A 899 14.43 -20.06 2.82
N ALA A 900 14.71 -20.45 4.08
CA ALA A 900 14.38 -21.73 4.70
C ALA A 900 14.92 -22.99 3.98
N LEU A 901 16.04 -22.86 3.25
CA LEU A 901 16.65 -23.81 2.28
C LEU A 901 15.96 -23.80 0.90
N GLY A 902 15.50 -22.63 0.46
CA GLY A 902 14.91 -22.38 -0.86
C GLY A 902 13.38 -22.50 -1.05
N PRO A 903 12.52 -23.04 -0.14
CA PRO A 903 11.08 -23.15 -0.42
C PRO A 903 10.33 -21.80 -0.48
N ILE A 904 10.93 -20.72 0.02
CA ILE A 904 10.33 -19.38 0.00
C ILE A 904 10.71 -18.67 -1.31
N THR A 905 9.76 -18.56 -2.24
CA THR A 905 9.97 -18.06 -3.62
C THR A 905 9.28 -16.72 -3.91
N LEU A 906 8.18 -16.43 -3.21
CA LEU A 906 7.51 -15.13 -3.23
C LEU A 906 7.97 -14.27 -2.04
N GLY A 907 8.16 -14.88 -0.88
CA GLY A 907 8.54 -14.23 0.38
C GLY A 907 7.78 -14.80 1.58
N TYR A 908 8.25 -14.50 2.78
CA TYR A 908 7.58 -14.87 4.02
C TYR A 908 6.29 -14.06 4.23
N ASN A 909 5.26 -14.70 4.80
CA ASN A 909 3.95 -14.07 5.08
C ASN A 909 3.33 -13.40 3.84
N TYR A 910 3.37 -14.10 2.71
CA TYR A 910 2.98 -13.53 1.42
C TYR A 910 1.44 -13.45 1.28
N PRO A 911 0.84 -12.26 1.08
CA PRO A 911 -0.60 -12.07 1.31
C PRO A 911 -1.54 -12.94 0.46
N LYS A 912 -1.27 -13.11 -0.83
CA LYS A 912 -2.11 -13.95 -1.72
C LYS A 912 -2.08 -15.43 -1.28
N THR A 913 -0.89 -15.99 -1.06
CA THR A 913 -0.73 -17.39 -0.62
C THR A 913 -1.36 -17.62 0.74
N ASN A 914 -1.14 -16.72 1.71
CA ASN A 914 -1.75 -16.82 3.04
C ASN A 914 -3.28 -16.69 2.98
N PHE A 915 -3.83 -15.84 2.11
CA PHE A 915 -5.28 -15.76 1.90
C PHE A 915 -5.86 -17.07 1.35
N ALA A 916 -5.18 -17.72 0.39
CA ALA A 916 -5.61 -19.01 -0.14
C ALA A 916 -5.57 -20.13 0.91
N ILE A 917 -4.52 -20.18 1.73
CA ILE A 917 -4.40 -21.11 2.87
C ILE A 917 -5.53 -20.86 3.88
N ILE A 918 -5.79 -19.60 4.26
CA ILE A 918 -6.84 -19.24 5.22
C ILE A 918 -8.25 -19.56 4.68
N LYS A 919 -8.50 -19.34 3.39
CA LYS A 919 -9.76 -19.77 2.74
C LYS A 919 -9.91 -21.29 2.85
N GLN A 920 -8.91 -22.05 2.42
CA GLN A 920 -8.98 -23.51 2.44
C GLN A 920 -9.12 -24.07 3.86
N LEU A 921 -8.44 -23.46 4.84
CA LEU A 921 -8.56 -23.84 6.25
C LEU A 921 -9.99 -23.70 6.80
N GLY A 922 -10.77 -22.75 6.28
CA GLY A 922 -12.20 -22.59 6.59
C GLY A 922 -13.13 -23.59 5.89
N GLU A 923 -12.65 -24.30 4.87
CA GLU A 923 -13.37 -25.34 4.12
C GLU A 923 -12.94 -26.76 4.55
N GLY A 924 -11.69 -26.93 4.99
CA GLY A 924 -11.12 -28.15 5.57
C GLY A 924 -9.71 -28.46 5.08
N ILE A 925 -8.92 -29.16 5.90
CA ILE A 925 -7.49 -29.44 5.65
C ILE A 925 -7.27 -30.74 4.87
N THR A 926 -7.90 -31.83 5.32
CA THR A 926 -7.79 -33.18 4.74
C THR A 926 -9.13 -33.88 4.91
N PHE A 927 -9.54 -34.66 3.91
CA PHE A 927 -10.88 -35.24 3.80
C PHE A 927 -10.83 -36.76 3.59
N SER A 928 -11.94 -37.44 3.88
CA SER A 928 -12.09 -38.89 3.63
C SER A 928 -12.29 -39.27 2.15
N LEU A 929 -12.39 -38.27 1.27
CA LEU A 929 -12.55 -38.38 -0.18
C LEU A 929 -11.65 -37.33 -0.87
N PRO A 930 -11.22 -37.53 -2.13
CA PRO A 930 -10.39 -36.56 -2.85
C PRO A 930 -11.05 -35.19 -3.00
N HIS A 931 -10.26 -34.12 -2.93
CA HIS A 931 -10.74 -32.74 -3.06
C HIS A 931 -10.57 -32.22 -4.49
N PRO A 932 -11.50 -31.41 -5.05
CA PRO A 932 -11.38 -30.89 -6.43
C PRO A 932 -10.06 -30.18 -6.75
N LEU A 933 -9.43 -29.53 -5.76
CA LEU A 933 -8.12 -28.88 -5.92
C LEU A 933 -6.97 -29.84 -6.27
N GLU A 934 -7.09 -31.14 -5.99
CA GLU A 934 -6.13 -32.14 -6.50
C GLU A 934 -6.14 -32.18 -8.03
N VAL A 935 -7.34 -32.17 -8.63
CA VAL A 935 -7.52 -32.14 -10.10
C VAL A 935 -7.18 -30.78 -10.68
N GLU A 936 -7.51 -29.68 -9.99
CA GLU A 936 -7.19 -28.33 -10.45
C GLU A 936 -5.69 -28.01 -10.41
N LEU A 937 -4.95 -28.49 -9.41
CA LEU A 937 -3.49 -28.34 -9.38
C LEU A 937 -2.82 -29.34 -10.33
N ALA A 938 -3.36 -30.55 -10.49
CA ALA A 938 -2.84 -31.52 -11.45
C ALA A 938 -2.82 -30.96 -12.88
N LYS A 939 -3.88 -30.24 -13.28
CA LYS A 939 -3.94 -29.51 -14.56
C LYS A 939 -2.87 -28.41 -14.63
N ASP A 940 -2.78 -27.55 -13.63
CA ASP A 940 -1.76 -26.48 -13.61
C ASP A 940 -0.34 -27.05 -13.78
N ILE A 941 -0.05 -28.22 -13.20
CA ILE A 941 1.26 -28.90 -13.29
C ILE A 941 1.50 -29.47 -14.69
N VAL A 942 0.52 -30.20 -15.26
CA VAL A 942 0.57 -30.75 -16.62
C VAL A 942 0.71 -29.64 -17.68
N GLU A 943 0.06 -28.49 -17.48
CA GLU A 943 0.20 -27.30 -18.34
C GLU A 943 1.54 -26.55 -18.19
N THR A 944 2.38 -26.91 -17.21
CA THR A 944 3.55 -26.09 -16.80
C THR A 944 4.89 -26.85 -16.87
N ILE A 945 4.91 -28.17 -16.70
CA ILE A 945 6.15 -28.96 -16.65
C ILE A 945 6.28 -29.84 -17.91
N PRO A 946 7.34 -29.68 -18.73
CA PRO A 946 7.45 -30.35 -20.03
C PRO A 946 7.32 -31.87 -20.07
N CYS A 947 7.73 -32.60 -19.01
CA CYS A 947 7.56 -34.06 -18.95
C CYS A 947 6.21 -34.52 -18.38
N ALA A 948 5.37 -33.64 -17.85
CA ALA A 948 4.23 -34.00 -17.02
C ALA A 948 2.98 -34.33 -17.84
N GLU A 949 2.78 -35.61 -18.17
CA GLU A 949 1.50 -36.12 -18.71
C GLU A 949 0.57 -36.59 -17.57
N MET A 950 1.15 -37.10 -16.48
CA MET A 950 0.47 -37.46 -15.23
C MET A 950 1.26 -36.99 -14.01
N VAL A 951 0.58 -36.91 -12.86
CA VAL A 951 1.11 -36.29 -11.63
C VAL A 951 0.57 -36.96 -10.37
N ARG A 952 1.39 -37.00 -9.32
CA ARG A 952 1.09 -37.57 -8.00
C ARG A 952 1.73 -36.73 -6.89
N PHE A 953 0.97 -36.38 -5.85
CA PHE A 953 1.43 -35.50 -4.77
C PHE A 953 2.01 -36.28 -3.57
N GLY A 954 2.98 -35.66 -2.89
CA GLY A 954 3.59 -36.10 -1.63
C GLY A 954 3.87 -34.91 -0.71
N LYS A 955 4.65 -35.10 0.36
CA LYS A 955 4.94 -34.02 1.33
C LYS A 955 6.42 -33.66 1.48
N ASN A 956 7.31 -34.63 1.32
CA ASN A 956 8.76 -34.44 1.35
C ASN A 956 9.38 -34.82 -0.01
N GLY A 957 10.56 -34.28 -0.32
CA GLY A 957 11.28 -34.65 -1.54
C GLY A 957 11.64 -36.13 -1.60
N THR A 958 12.13 -36.66 -0.48
CA THR A 958 12.44 -38.08 -0.27
C THR A 958 11.28 -39.01 -0.60
N ASP A 959 10.03 -38.59 -0.39
CA ASP A 959 8.84 -39.41 -0.66
C ASP A 959 8.72 -39.68 -2.16
N VAL A 960 8.85 -38.62 -2.98
CA VAL A 960 8.62 -38.67 -4.43
C VAL A 960 9.85 -39.14 -5.21
N THR A 961 11.09 -38.88 -4.73
CA THR A 961 12.29 -39.50 -5.32
C THR A 961 12.27 -41.01 -5.13
N SER A 962 11.88 -41.47 -3.93
CA SER A 962 11.69 -42.89 -3.63
C SER A 962 10.52 -43.52 -4.40
N ALA A 963 9.45 -42.77 -4.67
CA ALA A 963 8.37 -43.21 -5.53
C ALA A 963 8.84 -43.39 -6.99
N ALA A 964 9.49 -42.37 -7.56
CA ALA A 964 10.02 -42.38 -8.92
C ALA A 964 10.98 -43.56 -9.16
N VAL A 965 11.87 -43.84 -8.20
CA VAL A 965 12.77 -45.00 -8.20
C VAL A 965 12.01 -46.33 -8.20
N LYS A 966 10.99 -46.50 -7.35
CA LYS A 966 10.20 -47.75 -7.32
C LYS A 966 9.42 -47.95 -8.62
N ILE A 967 8.84 -46.88 -9.16
CA ILE A 967 8.09 -46.85 -10.41
C ILE A 967 8.99 -47.22 -11.59
N ALA A 968 10.18 -46.63 -11.69
CA ALA A 968 11.14 -46.97 -12.74
C ALA A 968 11.61 -48.44 -12.66
N ARG A 969 11.82 -48.98 -11.45
CA ARG A 969 12.11 -50.41 -11.25
C ARG A 969 10.96 -51.32 -11.69
N ALA A 970 9.71 -50.97 -11.36
CA ALA A 970 8.53 -51.73 -11.78
C ALA A 970 8.37 -51.73 -13.32
N TYR A 971 8.41 -50.54 -13.94
CA TYR A 971 8.29 -50.35 -15.38
C TYR A 971 9.38 -51.11 -16.16
N THR A 972 10.65 -50.96 -15.76
CA THR A 972 11.78 -51.58 -16.49
C THR A 972 12.05 -53.03 -16.10
N LYS A 973 11.55 -53.50 -14.96
CA LYS A 973 11.80 -54.84 -14.38
C LYS A 973 13.28 -55.12 -14.10
N LYS A 974 13.98 -54.06 -13.68
CA LYS A 974 15.42 -54.02 -13.35
C LYS A 974 15.63 -53.47 -11.94
N GLU A 975 16.82 -53.67 -11.37
CA GLU A 975 17.08 -53.31 -9.96
C GLU A 975 18.08 -52.18 -9.74
N LYS A 976 19.12 -52.01 -10.58
CA LYS A 976 20.20 -51.05 -10.28
C LYS A 976 19.84 -49.61 -10.62
N ILE A 977 20.42 -48.68 -9.88
CA ILE A 977 20.24 -47.23 -10.03
C ILE A 977 21.59 -46.58 -10.27
N ALA A 978 21.70 -45.82 -11.35
CA ALA A 978 22.78 -44.84 -11.51
C ALA A 978 22.30 -43.50 -10.94
N TYR A 979 23.10 -42.83 -10.10
CA TYR A 979 22.69 -41.56 -9.47
C TYR A 979 23.77 -40.47 -9.52
N CYS A 980 23.34 -39.20 -9.56
CA CYS A 980 24.23 -38.03 -9.49
C CYS A 980 23.55 -36.83 -8.81
N GLY A 981 23.96 -36.51 -7.58
CA GLY A 981 23.36 -35.45 -6.76
C GLY A 981 22.86 -35.97 -5.40
N TYR A 982 21.99 -35.21 -4.74
CA TYR A 982 21.41 -35.52 -3.44
C TYR A 982 19.88 -35.72 -3.52
N HIS A 983 19.42 -36.96 -3.35
CA HIS A 983 18.02 -37.35 -3.57
C HIS A 983 17.19 -37.63 -2.29
N GLY A 984 17.72 -37.20 -1.13
CA GLY A 984 17.07 -37.33 0.18
C GLY A 984 17.59 -38.51 1.01
N GLY A 985 18.54 -38.25 1.92
CA GLY A 985 19.23 -39.25 2.75
C GLY A 985 18.38 -40.04 3.76
N SER A 986 17.07 -39.77 3.86
CA SER A 986 16.17 -40.44 4.81
C SER A 986 15.49 -41.70 4.26
N ALA A 987 15.67 -42.03 2.97
CA ALA A 987 15.21 -43.30 2.40
C ALA A 987 16.39 -44.23 2.15
N ASP A 988 16.29 -45.49 2.59
CA ASP A 988 17.36 -46.51 2.55
C ASP A 988 18.11 -46.59 1.22
N TRP A 989 17.41 -46.50 0.09
CA TRP A 989 18.02 -46.59 -1.24
C TRP A 989 19.05 -45.49 -1.52
N PHE A 990 18.87 -44.29 -0.97
CA PHE A 990 19.84 -43.20 -1.10
C PHE A 990 20.69 -43.07 0.16
N GLY A 991 20.11 -43.33 1.34
CA GLY A 991 20.75 -43.26 2.65
C GLY A 991 22.02 -44.11 2.75
N ILE A 992 22.08 -45.27 2.08
CA ILE A 992 23.26 -46.14 2.03
C ILE A 992 24.53 -45.43 1.52
N THR A 993 24.37 -44.47 0.61
CA THR A 993 25.47 -43.71 -0.01
C THR A 993 26.07 -42.64 0.91
N THR A 994 25.37 -42.32 2.01
CA THR A 994 25.72 -41.20 2.89
C THR A 994 26.63 -41.63 4.05
N ALA A 995 27.36 -40.68 4.62
CA ALA A 995 28.16 -40.89 5.84
C ALA A 995 27.32 -41.25 7.09
N LEU A 996 25.98 -41.16 7.02
CA LEU A 996 25.05 -41.44 8.11
C LEU A 996 24.21 -42.72 7.85
N ASN A 997 24.70 -43.64 7.03
CA ASN A 997 24.04 -44.90 6.65
C ASN A 997 23.84 -45.95 7.77
N LYS A 998 24.05 -45.61 9.05
CA LYS A 998 23.88 -46.53 10.18
C LYS A 998 22.40 -46.88 10.38
N GLY A 999 22.05 -48.13 10.07
CA GLY A 999 20.68 -48.65 10.08
C GLY A 999 20.21 -49.14 8.71
N VAL A 1000 20.85 -48.71 7.63
CA VAL A 1000 20.50 -49.10 6.26
C VAL A 1000 21.12 -50.47 5.92
N PRO A 1001 20.38 -51.41 5.27
CA PRO A 1001 20.93 -52.70 4.86
C PRO A 1001 22.10 -52.58 3.87
N LYS A 1002 23.23 -53.22 4.17
CA LYS A 1002 24.47 -53.12 3.35
C LYS A 1002 24.29 -53.57 1.90
N CYS A 1003 23.43 -54.55 1.65
CA CYS A 1003 23.08 -55.05 0.32
C CYS A 1003 22.41 -54.00 -0.59
N MET A 1004 21.96 -52.86 -0.05
CA MET A 1004 21.57 -51.73 -0.89
C MET A 1004 22.75 -51.09 -1.62
N GLY A 1005 23.99 -51.25 -1.13
CA GLY A 1005 25.17 -50.67 -1.79
C GLY A 1005 25.40 -51.22 -3.19
N ASP A 1006 25.18 -52.52 -3.37
CA ASP A 1006 25.38 -53.23 -4.64
C ASP A 1006 24.34 -52.83 -5.72
N LEU A 1007 23.29 -52.11 -5.32
CA LEU A 1007 22.20 -51.66 -6.20
C LEU A 1007 22.29 -50.18 -6.60
N ILE A 1008 23.18 -49.39 -6.00
CA ILE A 1008 23.12 -47.92 -6.01
C ILE A 1008 24.50 -47.34 -6.35
N ILE A 1009 24.64 -46.78 -7.56
CA ILE A 1009 25.94 -46.56 -8.19
C ILE A 1009 26.07 -45.09 -8.59
N GLY A 1010 27.05 -44.40 -8.00
CA GLY A 1010 27.28 -42.97 -8.25
C GLY A 1010 28.03 -42.73 -9.56
N PHE A 1011 27.63 -41.69 -10.30
CA PHE A 1011 28.38 -41.17 -11.44
C PHE A 1011 28.71 -39.68 -11.28
N GLU A 1012 29.71 -39.21 -12.03
CA GLU A 1012 30.26 -37.87 -11.91
C GLU A 1012 29.54 -36.87 -12.83
N TYR A 1013 29.10 -35.75 -12.27
CA TYR A 1013 28.49 -34.66 -13.01
C TYR A 1013 29.48 -34.08 -14.04
N ASN A 1014 28.98 -33.72 -15.23
CA ASN A 1014 29.78 -33.32 -16.41
C ASN A 1014 30.81 -34.35 -16.93
N ASN A 1015 30.91 -35.55 -16.36
CA ASN A 1015 31.77 -36.63 -16.86
C ASN A 1015 30.94 -37.82 -17.38
N ILE A 1016 30.47 -37.72 -18.63
CA ILE A 1016 29.62 -38.74 -19.26
C ILE A 1016 30.25 -40.15 -19.25
N LYS A 1017 31.59 -40.25 -19.31
CA LYS A 1017 32.31 -41.54 -19.32
C LYS A 1017 32.09 -42.35 -18.04
N SER A 1018 31.88 -41.68 -16.91
CA SER A 1018 31.57 -42.37 -15.65
C SER A 1018 30.24 -43.13 -15.74
N LEU A 1019 29.25 -42.57 -16.45
CA LEU A 1019 27.96 -43.23 -16.70
C LEU A 1019 28.05 -44.27 -17.84
N GLU A 1020 28.85 -44.02 -18.89
CA GLU A 1020 29.12 -45.00 -19.95
C GLU A 1020 29.72 -46.30 -19.39
N ASN A 1021 30.66 -46.20 -18.44
CA ASN A 1021 31.25 -47.34 -17.75
C ASN A 1021 30.20 -48.15 -16.98
N ILE A 1022 29.31 -47.49 -16.22
CA ILE A 1022 28.23 -48.18 -15.47
C ILE A 1022 27.31 -48.96 -16.41
N PHE A 1023 26.96 -48.41 -17.57
CA PHE A 1023 26.13 -49.10 -18.57
C PHE A 1023 26.87 -50.23 -19.32
N ALA A 1024 28.21 -50.24 -19.31
CA ALA A 1024 29.03 -51.33 -19.83
C ALA A 1024 29.22 -52.46 -18.81
N GLU A 1025 29.47 -52.12 -17.54
CA GLU A 1025 29.69 -53.07 -16.44
C GLU A 1025 28.38 -53.76 -15.97
N HIS A 1026 27.24 -53.10 -16.14
CA HIS A 1026 25.92 -53.58 -15.68
C HIS A 1026 24.88 -53.54 -16.82
N GLN A 1027 25.28 -54.09 -17.97
CA GLN A 1027 24.52 -54.06 -19.21
C GLN A 1027 23.14 -54.72 -19.04
N GLY A 1028 22.09 -53.89 -19.08
CA GLY A 1028 20.69 -54.34 -18.94
C GLY A 1028 20.15 -54.36 -17.51
N GLU A 1029 20.98 -54.13 -16.49
CA GLU A 1029 20.58 -54.18 -15.07
C GLU A 1029 20.14 -52.82 -14.50
N ILE A 1030 20.50 -51.71 -15.17
CA ILE A 1030 20.17 -50.34 -14.75
C ILE A 1030 18.70 -50.02 -15.08
N ALA A 1031 17.89 -49.83 -14.03
CA ALA A 1031 16.49 -49.42 -14.10
C ALA A 1031 16.31 -47.93 -14.40
N THR A 1032 17.14 -47.09 -13.80
CA THR A 1032 17.02 -45.63 -13.90
C THR A 1032 18.35 -44.92 -13.72
N VAL A 1033 18.46 -43.78 -14.40
CA VAL A 1033 19.43 -42.75 -14.10
C VAL A 1033 18.68 -41.62 -13.40
N ILE A 1034 19.01 -41.32 -12.14
CA ILE A 1034 18.43 -40.20 -11.38
C ILE A 1034 19.49 -39.12 -11.14
N MET A 1035 19.17 -37.85 -11.39
CA MET A 1035 20.13 -36.77 -11.15
C MET A 1035 19.50 -35.41 -10.84
N GLU A 1036 20.22 -34.57 -10.08
CA GLU A 1036 19.95 -33.14 -10.02
C GLU A 1036 20.43 -32.49 -11.33
N PRO A 1037 19.59 -31.84 -12.14
CA PRO A 1037 19.98 -31.36 -13.47
C PRO A 1037 21.05 -30.26 -13.45
N VAL A 1038 21.09 -29.47 -12.37
CA VAL A 1038 22.12 -28.48 -12.07
C VAL A 1038 22.07 -28.17 -10.57
N VAL A 1039 23.22 -28.09 -9.92
CA VAL A 1039 23.35 -27.66 -8.52
C VAL A 1039 24.07 -26.30 -8.46
N PHE A 1040 25.38 -26.28 -8.77
CA PHE A 1040 26.15 -25.03 -8.92
C PHE A 1040 27.05 -25.01 -10.16
N GLU A 1041 27.31 -26.15 -10.81
CA GLU A 1041 28.01 -26.19 -12.09
C GLU A 1041 27.00 -26.40 -13.21
N GLU A 1042 27.05 -25.55 -14.24
CA GLU A 1042 26.20 -25.68 -15.42
C GLU A 1042 26.61 -26.91 -16.26
N PRO A 1043 25.67 -27.57 -16.95
CA PRO A 1043 25.98 -28.71 -17.79
C PRO A 1043 26.84 -28.28 -18.98
N LYS A 1044 27.94 -29.01 -19.22
CA LYS A 1044 28.90 -28.77 -20.30
C LYS A 1044 28.74 -29.81 -21.39
N ASP A 1045 29.21 -29.50 -22.60
CA ASP A 1045 29.30 -30.44 -23.73
C ASP A 1045 28.03 -31.30 -23.91
N ASP A 1046 26.84 -30.68 -23.85
CA ASP A 1046 25.52 -31.32 -23.94
C ASP A 1046 25.27 -32.48 -22.93
N PHE A 1047 25.90 -32.43 -21.75
CA PHE A 1047 25.89 -33.51 -20.74
C PHE A 1047 24.49 -34.06 -20.43
N LEU A 1048 23.49 -33.21 -20.19
CA LEU A 1048 22.12 -33.65 -19.89
C LEU A 1048 21.48 -34.43 -21.06
N GLN A 1049 21.71 -33.99 -22.29
CA GLN A 1049 21.21 -34.69 -23.47
C GLN A 1049 21.94 -36.02 -23.68
N LYS A 1050 23.26 -36.07 -23.47
CA LYS A 1050 24.05 -37.31 -23.53
C LYS A 1050 23.61 -38.32 -22.46
N VAL A 1051 23.32 -37.87 -21.24
CA VAL A 1051 22.77 -38.72 -20.17
C VAL A 1051 21.41 -39.30 -20.57
N LYS A 1052 20.53 -38.48 -21.16
CA LYS A 1052 19.23 -38.91 -21.71
C LYS A 1052 19.38 -39.95 -22.82
N ASP A 1053 20.19 -39.65 -23.84
CA ASP A 1053 20.41 -40.55 -24.98
C ASP A 1053 20.99 -41.90 -24.54
N LEU A 1054 21.92 -41.89 -23.56
CA LEU A 1054 22.52 -43.09 -22.99
C LEU A 1054 21.53 -43.91 -22.15
N ALA A 1055 20.72 -43.26 -21.31
CA ALA A 1055 19.65 -43.92 -20.55
C ALA A 1055 18.62 -44.59 -21.48
N HIS A 1056 18.14 -43.85 -22.48
CA HIS A 1056 17.14 -44.33 -23.46
C HIS A 1056 17.68 -45.47 -24.31
N LYS A 1057 18.93 -45.36 -24.80
CA LYS A 1057 19.63 -46.43 -25.55
C LYS A 1057 19.71 -47.75 -24.78
N HIS A 1058 19.80 -47.72 -23.46
CA HIS A 1058 19.89 -48.91 -22.59
C HIS A 1058 18.54 -49.26 -21.90
N GLY A 1059 17.45 -48.59 -22.27
CA GLY A 1059 16.11 -48.83 -21.72
C GLY A 1059 16.00 -48.55 -20.23
N ALA A 1060 16.67 -47.50 -19.74
CA ALA A 1060 16.58 -47.01 -18.37
C ALA A 1060 15.77 -45.69 -18.34
N VAL A 1061 14.97 -45.49 -17.29
CA VAL A 1061 14.17 -44.27 -17.09
C VAL A 1061 15.07 -43.13 -16.64
N LEU A 1062 15.04 -41.98 -17.31
CA LEU A 1062 15.69 -40.76 -16.83
C LEU A 1062 14.76 -40.03 -15.84
N ILE A 1063 15.24 -39.83 -14.62
CA ILE A 1063 14.57 -39.07 -13.56
C ILE A 1063 15.37 -37.79 -13.28
N PHE A 1064 14.73 -36.62 -13.42
CA PHE A 1064 15.31 -35.35 -12.95
C PHE A 1064 14.79 -34.98 -11.55
N ASP A 1065 15.72 -34.80 -10.63
CA ASP A 1065 15.46 -34.26 -9.31
C ASP A 1065 15.41 -32.72 -9.37
N GLU A 1066 14.22 -32.19 -9.61
CA GLU A 1066 13.94 -30.76 -9.75
C GLU A 1066 13.65 -30.07 -8.39
N MET A 1067 14.02 -30.71 -7.27
CA MET A 1067 13.72 -30.24 -5.90
C MET A 1067 14.31 -28.87 -5.55
N VAL A 1068 15.30 -28.37 -6.29
CA VAL A 1068 15.90 -27.03 -6.12
C VAL A 1068 15.62 -26.14 -7.33
N THR A 1069 15.69 -26.72 -8.53
CA THR A 1069 15.64 -26.03 -9.83
C THR A 1069 14.23 -25.71 -10.31
N GLY A 1070 13.26 -26.57 -10.00
CA GLY A 1070 11.85 -26.38 -10.33
C GLY A 1070 11.26 -25.15 -9.63
N PHE A 1071 10.45 -24.38 -10.37
CA PHE A 1071 9.91 -23.09 -9.91
C PHE A 1071 11.00 -22.12 -9.40
N ARG A 1072 12.19 -22.14 -10.03
CA ARG A 1072 13.32 -21.25 -9.70
C ARG A 1072 14.17 -20.91 -10.92
N VAL A 1073 14.73 -21.92 -11.59
CA VAL A 1073 15.55 -21.74 -12.79
C VAL A 1073 14.67 -21.26 -13.95
N SER A 1074 13.56 -21.97 -14.15
CA SER A 1074 12.39 -21.53 -14.92
C SER A 1074 11.12 -22.02 -14.21
N LEU A 1075 9.98 -22.06 -14.90
CA LEU A 1075 8.70 -22.47 -14.31
C LEU A 1075 8.53 -23.99 -14.32
N GLY A 1076 8.75 -24.61 -15.49
CA GLY A 1076 8.80 -26.05 -15.68
C GLY A 1076 10.10 -26.72 -15.20
N GLY A 1077 11.11 -25.94 -14.79
CA GLY A 1077 12.36 -26.42 -14.21
C GLY A 1077 13.54 -26.46 -15.17
N ALA A 1078 14.65 -27.03 -14.72
CA ALA A 1078 15.87 -27.15 -15.53
C ALA A 1078 15.63 -27.90 -16.85
N GLN A 1079 14.65 -28.80 -16.92
CA GLN A 1079 14.22 -29.45 -18.17
C GLN A 1079 13.69 -28.47 -19.24
N GLU A 1080 12.99 -27.40 -18.83
CA GLU A 1080 12.54 -26.32 -19.71
C GLU A 1080 13.73 -25.42 -20.06
N TYR A 1081 14.51 -25.01 -19.06
CA TYR A 1081 15.62 -24.06 -19.23
C TYR A 1081 16.74 -24.58 -20.15
N TYR A 1082 17.13 -25.85 -20.01
CA TYR A 1082 18.12 -26.49 -20.89
C TYR A 1082 17.48 -27.23 -22.08
N ASN A 1083 16.15 -27.23 -22.22
CA ASN A 1083 15.41 -27.93 -23.27
C ASN A 1083 15.73 -29.45 -23.35
N VAL A 1084 15.87 -30.11 -22.19
CA VAL A 1084 16.09 -31.57 -22.08
C VAL A 1084 15.00 -32.18 -21.19
N THR A 1085 13.93 -32.68 -21.81
CA THR A 1085 12.81 -33.32 -21.11
C THR A 1085 13.21 -34.72 -20.59
N PRO A 1086 13.10 -35.02 -19.29
CA PRO A 1086 13.28 -36.36 -18.71
C PRO A 1086 12.03 -37.24 -18.93
N ASP A 1087 12.06 -38.47 -18.45
CA ASP A 1087 10.88 -39.36 -18.46
C ASP A 1087 9.99 -39.14 -17.22
N LEU A 1088 10.62 -38.95 -16.07
CA LEU A 1088 9.99 -38.53 -14.80
C LEU A 1088 10.74 -37.33 -14.23
N ALA A 1089 10.06 -36.51 -13.42
CA ALA A 1089 10.68 -35.45 -12.65
C ALA A 1089 10.01 -35.25 -11.28
N THR A 1090 10.81 -34.91 -10.27
CA THR A 1090 10.36 -34.69 -8.89
C THR A 1090 10.54 -33.25 -8.44
N PHE A 1091 9.45 -32.60 -8.04
CA PHE A 1091 9.42 -31.20 -7.61
C PHE A 1091 9.02 -31.06 -6.14
N GLY A 1092 9.31 -29.90 -5.56
CA GLY A 1092 8.89 -29.52 -4.22
C GLY A 1092 9.32 -28.10 -3.92
N LYS A 1093 9.62 -27.81 -2.65
CA LYS A 1093 10.16 -26.53 -2.15
C LYS A 1093 9.40 -25.29 -2.69
N GLY A 1094 9.89 -24.72 -3.78
CA GLY A 1094 9.49 -23.42 -4.31
C GLY A 1094 8.08 -23.37 -4.90
N VAL A 1095 7.50 -24.52 -5.25
CA VAL A 1095 6.15 -24.64 -5.83
C VAL A 1095 5.03 -24.14 -4.91
N ALA A 1096 5.22 -24.20 -3.59
CA ALA A 1096 4.18 -23.92 -2.58
C ALA A 1096 4.55 -22.81 -1.58
N ASN A 1097 5.57 -22.00 -1.88
CA ASN A 1097 6.08 -20.88 -1.07
C ASN A 1097 6.16 -21.17 0.45
N GLY A 1098 6.67 -22.34 0.83
CA GLY A 1098 6.87 -22.76 2.22
C GLY A 1098 5.89 -23.79 2.78
N MET A 1099 4.76 -24.08 2.12
CA MET A 1099 3.86 -25.16 2.54
C MET A 1099 4.43 -26.55 2.18
N PRO A 1100 4.15 -27.62 2.97
CA PRO A 1100 4.59 -28.98 2.65
C PRO A 1100 3.91 -29.54 1.40
N LEU A 1101 4.61 -29.52 0.27
CA LEU A 1101 4.23 -30.22 -0.95
C LEU A 1101 5.46 -30.73 -1.69
N SER A 1102 5.39 -31.98 -2.13
CA SER A 1102 6.23 -32.53 -3.18
C SER A 1102 5.37 -33.15 -4.28
N ILE A 1103 5.96 -33.32 -5.45
CA ILE A 1103 5.26 -33.71 -6.68
C ILE A 1103 6.14 -34.70 -7.43
N LEU A 1104 5.58 -35.84 -7.82
CA LEU A 1104 6.12 -36.70 -8.87
C LEU A 1104 5.26 -36.47 -10.12
N CYS A 1105 5.90 -36.25 -11.27
CA CYS A 1105 5.22 -36.16 -12.55
C CYS A 1105 6.08 -36.75 -13.66
N GLY A 1106 5.49 -37.04 -14.80
CA GLY A 1106 6.21 -37.64 -15.93
C GLY A 1106 5.28 -38.22 -16.98
N LYS A 1107 5.89 -38.98 -17.90
CA LYS A 1107 5.19 -39.73 -18.94
C LYS A 1107 4.10 -40.64 -18.35
N LYS A 1108 2.94 -40.64 -19.00
CA LYS A 1108 1.78 -41.43 -18.62
C LYS A 1108 2.10 -42.92 -18.52
N GLU A 1109 2.76 -43.48 -19.54
CA GLU A 1109 3.09 -44.91 -19.64
C GLU A 1109 3.94 -45.44 -18.46
N ILE A 1110 4.68 -44.54 -17.78
CA ILE A 1110 5.50 -44.86 -16.61
C ILE A 1110 4.74 -44.53 -15.32
N MET A 1111 4.01 -43.41 -15.30
CA MET A 1111 3.21 -42.98 -14.14
C MET A 1111 2.05 -43.93 -13.80
N GLU A 1112 1.50 -44.65 -14.79
CA GLU A 1112 0.45 -45.67 -14.56
C GLU A 1112 0.93 -46.85 -13.68
N GLU A 1113 2.24 -47.10 -13.57
CA GLU A 1113 2.79 -48.05 -12.57
C GLU A 1113 2.54 -47.63 -11.11
N CYS A 1114 2.03 -46.41 -10.84
CA CYS A 1114 1.47 -46.04 -9.53
C CYS A 1114 0.28 -46.94 -9.09
N GLU A 1115 -0.35 -47.69 -10.01
CA GLU A 1115 -1.39 -48.67 -9.67
C GLU A 1115 -0.79 -49.98 -9.13
N ASN A 1116 0.43 -50.33 -9.54
CA ASN A 1116 1.15 -51.53 -9.10
C ASN A 1116 2.13 -51.25 -7.94
N VAL A 1117 2.64 -50.01 -7.85
CA VAL A 1117 3.63 -49.58 -6.85
C VAL A 1117 2.95 -48.80 -5.73
N PHE A 1118 3.07 -49.30 -4.49
CA PHE A 1118 2.48 -48.62 -3.33
C PHE A 1118 3.14 -47.26 -3.05
N PHE A 1119 2.48 -46.20 -3.51
CA PHE A 1119 2.75 -44.80 -3.16
C PHE A 1119 1.44 -44.09 -2.78
N SER A 1120 1.15 -44.13 -1.47
CA SER A 1120 0.00 -43.48 -0.84
C SER A 1120 0.36 -43.04 0.57
N MET A 1121 -0.24 -41.94 1.03
CA MET A 1121 -0.02 -41.37 2.37
C MET A 1121 -1.27 -40.58 2.80
N SER A 1122 -1.60 -40.59 4.09
CA SER A 1122 -2.86 -40.02 4.62
C SER A 1122 -3.03 -38.51 4.37
N PHE A 1123 -1.92 -37.79 4.18
CA PHE A 1123 -1.91 -36.35 3.89
C PHE A 1123 -1.59 -36.03 2.42
N GLY A 1124 -1.59 -37.01 1.51
CA GLY A 1124 -1.15 -36.79 0.12
C GLY A 1124 -1.94 -35.69 -0.60
N GLY A 1125 -3.27 -35.74 -0.45
CA GLY A 1125 -4.20 -34.71 -0.90
C GLY A 1125 -4.51 -33.61 0.13
N GLU A 1126 -3.66 -33.37 1.14
CA GLU A 1126 -3.87 -32.28 2.10
C GLU A 1126 -3.89 -30.92 1.39
N VAL A 1127 -5.00 -30.20 1.55
CA VAL A 1127 -5.50 -29.26 0.56
C VAL A 1127 -4.97 -27.84 0.73
N CYS A 1128 -4.63 -27.40 1.94
CA CYS A 1128 -4.07 -26.07 2.17
C CYS A 1128 -2.74 -25.89 1.44
N SER A 1129 -1.92 -26.96 1.36
CA SER A 1129 -0.71 -26.97 0.54
C SER A 1129 -0.99 -26.94 -0.97
N LEU A 1130 -2.07 -27.57 -1.44
CA LEU A 1130 -2.49 -27.52 -2.85
C LEU A 1130 -2.99 -26.11 -3.23
N ALA A 1131 -3.79 -25.48 -2.37
CA ALA A 1131 -4.26 -24.11 -2.52
C ALA A 1131 -3.09 -23.09 -2.52
N ALA A 1132 -2.10 -23.31 -1.65
CA ALA A 1132 -0.86 -22.53 -1.63
C ALA A 1132 -0.06 -22.68 -2.93
N ALA A 1133 0.06 -23.91 -3.45
CA ALA A 1133 0.76 -24.18 -4.71
C ALA A 1133 0.05 -23.55 -5.92
N LYS A 1134 -1.26 -23.76 -6.08
CA LYS A 1134 -2.08 -23.16 -7.16
C LYS A 1134 -1.93 -21.64 -7.20
N THR A 1135 -2.04 -21.00 -6.03
CA THR A 1135 -1.85 -19.54 -5.88
C THR A 1135 -0.42 -19.10 -6.17
N THR A 1136 0.57 -19.91 -5.79
CA THR A 1136 1.99 -19.62 -6.05
C THR A 1136 2.32 -19.70 -7.53
N ILE A 1137 1.86 -20.73 -8.24
CA ILE A 1137 2.02 -20.89 -9.70
C ILE A 1137 1.35 -19.71 -10.46
N GLN A 1138 0.17 -19.26 -10.02
CA GLN A 1138 -0.47 -18.06 -10.56
C GLN A 1138 0.40 -16.80 -10.36
N GLU A 1139 0.97 -16.61 -9.18
CA GLU A 1139 1.87 -15.47 -8.91
C GLU A 1139 3.18 -15.51 -9.71
N PHE A 1140 3.74 -16.69 -9.95
CA PHE A 1140 4.86 -16.86 -10.89
C PHE A 1140 4.49 -16.38 -12.30
N LYS A 1141 3.32 -16.80 -12.81
CA LYS A 1141 2.80 -16.43 -14.15
C LYS A 1141 2.41 -14.94 -14.24
N GLU A 1142 1.81 -14.36 -13.19
CA GLU A 1142 1.42 -12.93 -13.15
C GLU A 1142 2.60 -11.96 -13.03
N LYS A 1143 3.65 -12.31 -12.25
CA LYS A 1143 4.65 -11.33 -11.76
C LYS A 1143 6.07 -11.55 -12.25
N ASN A 1144 6.31 -12.51 -13.14
CA ASN A 1144 7.63 -12.84 -13.68
C ASN A 1144 8.69 -13.09 -12.57
N VAL A 1145 8.28 -13.81 -11.52
CA VAL A 1145 9.07 -14.04 -10.29
C VAL A 1145 10.47 -14.55 -10.60
N ILE A 1146 10.60 -15.52 -11.51
CA ILE A 1146 11.87 -16.09 -11.96
C ILE A 1146 12.81 -14.99 -12.46
N ALA A 1147 12.36 -14.15 -13.39
CA ALA A 1147 13.20 -13.09 -13.99
C ALA A 1147 13.66 -12.05 -12.95
N HIS A 1148 12.82 -11.75 -11.94
CA HIS A 1148 13.22 -10.92 -10.80
C HIS A 1148 14.30 -11.59 -9.94
N CYS A 1149 14.10 -12.86 -9.58
CA CYS A 1149 15.07 -13.61 -8.77
C CYS A 1149 16.43 -13.76 -9.49
N TRP A 1150 16.44 -14.05 -10.79
CA TRP A 1150 17.64 -14.00 -11.63
C TRP A 1150 18.30 -12.61 -11.62
N LYS A 1151 17.54 -11.52 -11.81
CA LYS A 1151 18.06 -10.13 -11.77
C LYS A 1151 18.76 -9.81 -10.45
N GLN A 1152 18.17 -10.16 -9.31
CA GLN A 1152 18.76 -9.84 -8.00
C GLN A 1152 19.99 -10.70 -7.69
N GLY A 1153 19.90 -12.00 -7.96
CA GLY A 1153 21.03 -12.92 -7.76
C GLY A 1153 22.23 -12.59 -8.65
N LYS A 1154 21.97 -12.12 -9.89
CA LYS A 1154 23.02 -11.64 -10.81
C LYS A 1154 23.81 -10.47 -10.21
N LYS A 1155 23.13 -9.45 -9.68
CA LYS A 1155 23.79 -8.30 -9.02
C LYS A 1155 24.70 -8.74 -7.88
N ILE A 1156 24.22 -9.67 -7.03
CA ILE A 1156 25.01 -10.24 -5.94
C ILE A 1156 26.26 -10.91 -6.51
N LYS A 1157 26.10 -11.87 -7.42
CA LYS A 1157 27.21 -12.64 -8.00
C LYS A 1157 28.23 -11.78 -8.75
N GLU A 1158 27.79 -10.85 -9.59
CA GLU A 1158 28.67 -9.94 -10.34
C GLU A 1158 29.44 -9.00 -9.40
N LYS A 1159 28.75 -8.34 -8.45
CA LYS A 1159 29.39 -7.36 -7.56
C LYS A 1159 30.27 -8.04 -6.49
N TYR A 1160 29.90 -9.21 -5.98
CA TYR A 1160 30.75 -10.02 -5.10
C TYR A 1160 32.07 -10.37 -5.78
N ASN A 1161 32.00 -10.87 -7.02
CA ASN A 1161 33.19 -11.20 -7.80
C ASN A 1161 34.02 -9.96 -8.19
N GLN A 1162 33.38 -8.80 -8.44
CA GLN A 1162 34.08 -7.54 -8.65
C GLN A 1162 34.83 -7.10 -7.38
N LEU A 1163 34.15 -7.06 -6.24
CA LEU A 1163 34.74 -6.67 -4.95
C LEU A 1163 35.87 -7.62 -4.56
N SER A 1164 35.71 -8.93 -4.73
CA SER A 1164 36.74 -9.90 -4.38
C SER A 1164 38.01 -9.69 -5.22
N LYS A 1165 37.88 -9.41 -6.52
CA LYS A 1165 39.02 -9.01 -7.37
C LYS A 1165 39.63 -7.68 -6.94
N GLN A 1166 38.80 -6.68 -6.60
CA GLN A 1166 39.24 -5.35 -6.15
C GLN A 1166 40.05 -5.39 -4.84
N TYR A 1167 39.68 -6.25 -3.89
CA TYR A 1167 40.37 -6.39 -2.60
C TYR A 1167 41.52 -7.42 -2.61
N GLY A 1168 41.76 -8.11 -3.73
CA GLY A 1168 42.81 -9.12 -3.88
C GLY A 1168 42.45 -10.50 -3.32
N LEU A 1169 41.16 -10.77 -3.12
CA LEU A 1169 40.62 -11.95 -2.45
C LEU A 1169 40.17 -13.07 -3.40
N TYR A 1170 40.25 -12.89 -4.73
CA TYR A 1170 39.58 -13.78 -5.70
C TYR A 1170 40.07 -15.25 -5.74
N SER A 1171 41.28 -15.52 -5.23
CA SER A 1171 41.75 -16.88 -4.97
C SER A 1171 41.08 -17.52 -3.74
N PHE A 1172 40.80 -16.71 -2.71
CA PHE A 1172 40.27 -17.14 -1.42
C PHE A 1172 38.74 -17.15 -1.37
N THR A 1173 38.07 -16.27 -2.12
CA THR A 1173 36.60 -16.26 -2.19
C THR A 1173 36.04 -15.71 -3.50
N LYS A 1174 34.95 -16.33 -3.96
CA LYS A 1174 34.26 -16.01 -5.22
C LYS A 1174 32.81 -16.51 -5.15
N CYS A 1175 31.94 -15.96 -5.99
CA CYS A 1175 30.56 -16.39 -6.13
C CYS A 1175 30.36 -17.21 -7.43
N ILE A 1176 29.88 -18.44 -7.31
CA ILE A 1176 29.61 -19.39 -8.41
C ILE A 1176 28.14 -19.84 -8.39
N GLY A 1177 27.72 -20.76 -9.27
CA GLY A 1177 26.32 -21.18 -9.38
C GLY A 1177 25.52 -20.36 -10.40
N LEU A 1178 24.31 -20.82 -10.71
CA LEU A 1178 23.35 -20.02 -11.49
C LEU A 1178 23.02 -18.73 -10.74
N ASP A 1179 22.75 -17.63 -11.43
CA ASP A 1179 22.53 -16.34 -10.76
C ASP A 1179 21.41 -16.44 -9.71
N VAL A 1180 20.33 -17.17 -10.04
CA VAL A 1180 19.14 -17.41 -9.18
C VAL A 1180 19.35 -18.42 -8.04
N HIS A 1181 20.44 -19.18 -8.05
CA HIS A 1181 20.83 -20.14 -7.00
C HIS A 1181 22.36 -20.23 -6.96
N ASN A 1182 22.99 -19.28 -6.26
CA ASN A 1182 24.44 -19.09 -6.26
C ASN A 1182 25.06 -19.45 -4.91
N LYS A 1183 26.36 -19.75 -4.92
CA LYS A 1183 27.16 -20.14 -3.75
C LYS A 1183 28.38 -19.23 -3.61
N PHE A 1184 28.70 -18.84 -2.38
CA PHE A 1184 30.01 -18.26 -2.02
C PHE A 1184 30.98 -19.38 -1.66
N GLU A 1185 32.14 -19.41 -2.32
CA GLU A 1185 33.23 -20.33 -1.98
C GLU A 1185 34.25 -19.63 -1.08
N PHE A 1186 34.91 -20.40 -0.21
CA PHE A 1186 35.94 -19.94 0.71
C PHE A 1186 37.04 -20.99 0.72
N ASN A 1187 38.17 -20.68 0.10
CA ASN A 1187 39.27 -21.59 -0.13
C ASN A 1187 40.56 -21.01 0.44
N ASP A 1188 41.53 -21.85 0.78
CA ASP A 1188 42.86 -21.42 1.22
C ASP A 1188 43.82 -21.17 0.02
N LYS A 1189 45.13 -21.34 0.22
CA LYS A 1189 46.15 -21.14 -0.83
C LYS A 1189 46.35 -22.38 -1.70
N ASP A 1190 46.06 -23.56 -1.17
CA ASP A 1190 46.28 -24.86 -1.81
C ASP A 1190 45.00 -25.32 -2.53
N GLY A 1191 43.83 -24.85 -2.07
CA GLY A 1191 42.55 -24.92 -2.75
C GLY A 1191 41.41 -25.49 -1.90
N ASP A 1192 41.70 -25.94 -0.68
CA ASP A 1192 40.77 -26.63 0.23
C ASP A 1192 39.81 -25.65 0.94
N GLU A 1193 38.66 -26.16 1.43
CA GLU A 1193 37.60 -25.31 2.02
C GLU A 1193 38.05 -24.68 3.36
N TRP A 1194 38.23 -23.36 3.37
CA TRP A 1194 38.76 -22.62 4.51
C TRP A 1194 37.66 -22.23 5.50
N TYR A 1195 37.34 -23.16 6.43
CA TYR A 1195 36.27 -22.99 7.42
C TYR A 1195 36.42 -21.76 8.33
N ASP A 1196 37.63 -21.31 8.67
CA ASP A 1196 37.82 -20.10 9.49
C ASP A 1196 37.39 -18.84 8.72
N LEU A 1197 37.80 -18.71 7.46
CA LEU A 1197 37.46 -17.58 6.59
C LEU A 1197 35.94 -17.57 6.27
N LYS A 1198 35.37 -18.75 6.02
CA LYS A 1198 33.93 -18.98 5.88
C LYS A 1198 33.17 -18.55 7.14
N SER A 1199 33.68 -18.90 8.32
CA SER A 1199 33.10 -18.51 9.62
C SER A 1199 33.15 -17.00 9.81
N LEU A 1200 34.27 -16.35 9.52
CA LEU A 1200 34.42 -14.90 9.65
C LEU A 1200 33.42 -14.16 8.74
N PHE A 1201 33.23 -14.62 7.50
CA PHE A 1201 32.21 -14.06 6.61
C PHE A 1201 30.78 -14.22 7.15
N ILE A 1202 30.43 -15.40 7.68
CA ILE A 1202 29.10 -15.65 8.30
C ILE A 1202 28.90 -14.80 9.57
N GLN A 1203 29.95 -14.65 10.39
CA GLN A 1203 29.95 -13.82 11.60
C GLN A 1203 29.65 -12.35 11.27
N GLU A 1204 30.39 -11.76 10.33
CA GLU A 1204 30.24 -10.34 10.00
C GLU A 1204 28.97 -10.05 9.18
N THR A 1205 28.51 -10.98 8.32
CA THR A 1205 27.19 -10.82 7.68
C THR A 1205 26.05 -10.83 8.70
N ALA A 1206 26.08 -11.74 9.68
CA ALA A 1206 25.08 -11.76 10.75
C ALA A 1206 25.07 -10.45 11.55
N LYS A 1207 26.23 -9.95 11.98
CA LYS A 1207 26.37 -8.64 12.66
C LYS A 1207 25.80 -7.45 11.87
N MET A 1208 25.76 -7.55 10.54
CA MET A 1208 25.25 -6.52 9.63
C MET A 1208 23.79 -6.75 9.19
N GLY A 1209 23.05 -7.66 9.85
CA GLY A 1209 21.63 -7.92 9.56
C GLY A 1209 21.41 -8.71 8.27
N ILE A 1210 22.31 -9.66 7.97
CA ILE A 1210 22.22 -10.52 6.78
C ILE A 1210 22.40 -11.98 7.20
N LEU A 1211 21.41 -12.82 6.88
CA LEU A 1211 21.43 -14.25 7.17
C LEU A 1211 21.79 -15.04 5.90
N CYS A 1212 22.96 -15.69 5.95
CA CYS A 1212 23.56 -16.42 4.82
C CYS A 1212 24.30 -17.66 5.34
N SER A 1213 24.15 -18.80 4.65
CA SER A 1213 24.84 -20.07 4.95
C SER A 1213 25.79 -20.51 3.82
N THR A 1214 26.31 -19.54 3.07
CA THR A 1214 27.10 -19.67 1.80
C THR A 1214 26.34 -20.11 0.56
N VAL A 1215 25.14 -20.68 0.68
CA VAL A 1215 24.21 -20.88 -0.45
C VAL A 1215 23.11 -19.81 -0.41
N ASN A 1216 22.90 -19.13 -1.53
CA ASN A 1216 21.99 -18.00 -1.65
C ASN A 1216 20.84 -18.30 -2.62
N ASN A 1217 19.63 -18.02 -2.16
CA ASN A 1217 18.38 -18.08 -2.90
C ASN A 1217 17.78 -16.67 -2.98
N PHE A 1218 16.92 -16.45 -3.96
CA PHE A 1218 16.21 -15.18 -4.16
C PHE A 1218 14.70 -15.43 -4.27
N CYS A 1219 13.92 -14.44 -3.83
CA CYS A 1219 12.46 -14.46 -3.88
C CYS A 1219 11.91 -13.13 -4.41
N LEU A 1220 10.65 -13.10 -4.85
CA LEU A 1220 9.99 -11.88 -5.37
C LEU A 1220 10.13 -10.68 -4.42
N SER A 1221 10.09 -10.92 -3.11
CA SER A 1221 10.20 -9.86 -2.09
C SER A 1221 11.59 -9.24 -1.92
N HIS A 1222 12.66 -9.83 -2.49
CA HIS A 1222 14.00 -9.22 -2.43
C HIS A 1222 14.05 -7.92 -3.24
N SER A 1223 14.21 -6.80 -2.55
CA SER A 1223 14.23 -5.46 -3.15
C SER A 1223 15.61 -5.05 -3.64
N ASP A 1224 15.66 -4.06 -4.55
CA ASP A 1224 16.92 -3.43 -4.95
C ASP A 1224 17.64 -2.76 -3.73
N GLU A 1225 16.91 -2.41 -2.67
CA GLU A 1225 17.47 -1.89 -1.41
C GLU A 1225 18.14 -3.00 -0.56
N ASP A 1226 17.51 -4.17 -0.42
CA ASP A 1226 18.07 -5.32 0.28
C ASP A 1226 19.42 -5.73 -0.34
N ILE A 1227 19.44 -5.85 -1.68
CA ILE A 1227 20.65 -6.16 -2.43
C ILE A 1227 21.73 -5.09 -2.19
N ASN A 1228 21.38 -3.80 -2.23
CA ASN A 1228 22.35 -2.73 -1.98
C ASN A 1228 22.89 -2.73 -0.54
N LYS A 1229 22.07 -3.02 0.47
CA LYS A 1229 22.53 -3.21 1.87
C LYS A 1229 23.54 -4.35 1.96
N THR A 1230 23.22 -5.50 1.36
CA THR A 1230 24.09 -6.67 1.34
C THR A 1230 25.42 -6.41 0.61
N LEU A 1231 25.40 -5.70 -0.51
CA LEU A 1231 26.63 -5.34 -1.25
C LEU A 1231 27.51 -4.34 -0.49
N ASN A 1232 26.92 -3.39 0.24
CA ASN A 1232 27.66 -2.49 1.12
C ASN A 1232 28.32 -3.24 2.29
N ALA A 1233 27.61 -4.21 2.88
CA ALA A 1233 28.18 -5.08 3.92
C ALA A 1233 29.37 -5.89 3.38
N PHE A 1234 29.25 -6.53 2.21
CA PHE A 1234 30.35 -7.28 1.61
C PHE A 1234 31.61 -6.42 1.39
N GLU A 1235 31.49 -5.15 1.01
CA GLU A 1235 32.66 -4.28 0.88
C GLU A 1235 33.35 -4.01 2.24
N ILE A 1236 32.61 -3.91 3.34
CA ILE A 1236 33.19 -3.77 4.69
C ILE A 1236 33.87 -5.09 5.09
N ILE A 1237 33.18 -6.21 4.91
CA ILE A 1237 33.66 -7.55 5.28
C ILE A 1237 34.92 -7.91 4.50
N PHE A 1238 35.03 -7.53 3.22
CA PHE A 1238 36.23 -7.81 2.42
C PHE A 1238 37.46 -7.00 2.86
N LYS A 1239 37.28 -5.86 3.54
CA LYS A 1239 38.40 -5.15 4.20
C LYS A 1239 38.90 -5.96 5.40
N ILE A 1240 37.97 -6.39 6.27
CA ILE A 1240 38.26 -7.26 7.43
C ILE A 1240 38.96 -8.56 6.99
N MET A 1241 38.45 -9.24 5.96
CA MET A 1241 39.04 -10.47 5.41
C MET A 1241 40.42 -10.23 4.82
N LYS A 1242 40.62 -9.14 4.05
CA LYS A 1242 41.92 -8.80 3.45
C LYS A 1242 42.97 -8.54 4.52
N ASP A 1243 42.63 -7.71 5.51
CA ASP A 1243 43.56 -7.34 6.57
C ASP A 1243 43.85 -8.56 7.48
N GLY A 1244 42.84 -9.41 7.74
CA GLY A 1244 43.00 -10.66 8.48
C GLY A 1244 43.86 -11.71 7.77
N ILE A 1245 43.77 -11.83 6.44
CA ILE A 1245 44.65 -12.70 5.64
C ILE A 1245 46.07 -12.11 5.59
N GLY A 1246 46.20 -10.79 5.42
CA GLY A 1246 47.50 -10.10 5.37
C GLY A 1246 48.29 -10.20 6.67
N ASN A 1247 47.61 -10.13 7.83
CA ASN A 1247 48.19 -10.29 9.15
C ASN A 1247 48.22 -11.75 9.65
N ASN A 1248 47.74 -12.71 8.84
CA ASN A 1248 47.62 -14.13 9.17
C ASN A 1248 46.82 -14.44 10.46
N ASN A 1249 45.85 -13.59 10.82
CA ASN A 1249 45.14 -13.65 12.10
C ASN A 1249 43.62 -13.86 12.00
N ILE A 1250 43.14 -14.45 10.90
CA ILE A 1250 41.71 -14.80 10.68
C ILE A 1250 41.07 -15.52 11.89
N LYS A 1251 41.80 -16.40 12.58
CA LYS A 1251 41.30 -17.10 13.79
C LYS A 1251 41.12 -16.19 15.01
N GLU A 1252 41.89 -15.11 15.12
CA GLU A 1252 41.80 -14.14 16.22
C GLU A 1252 40.62 -13.16 16.02
N LEU A 1253 40.11 -13.03 14.78
CA LEU A 1253 38.95 -12.23 14.43
C LEU A 1253 37.61 -12.96 14.68
N LEU A 1254 37.63 -14.22 15.13
CA LEU A 1254 36.43 -15.00 15.44
C LEU A 1254 36.05 -14.82 16.92
N GLU A 1255 34.83 -14.34 17.15
CA GLU A 1255 34.23 -14.12 18.48
C GLU A 1255 33.46 -15.34 19.02
N GLY A 1256 33.37 -16.42 18.24
CA GLY A 1256 32.54 -17.60 18.53
C GLY A 1256 33.06 -18.87 17.88
N ILE A 1257 32.35 -19.99 18.10
CA ILE A 1257 32.79 -21.30 17.61
C ILE A 1257 32.56 -21.38 16.09
N PRO A 1258 33.58 -21.74 15.28
CA PRO A 1258 33.47 -21.86 13.82
C PRO A 1258 32.34 -22.79 13.33
N VAL A 1259 31.94 -22.60 12.07
CA VAL A 1259 31.04 -23.51 11.37
C VAL A 1259 31.74 -24.84 11.06
N SER A 1260 30.98 -25.93 10.91
CA SER A 1260 31.52 -27.25 10.57
C SER A 1260 30.62 -28.02 9.59
N PRO A 1261 31.15 -29.01 8.84
CA PRO A 1261 30.37 -29.78 7.87
C PRO A 1261 29.09 -30.40 8.46
N VAL A 1262 27.99 -30.33 7.69
CA VAL A 1262 26.71 -30.99 8.01
C VAL A 1262 26.89 -32.50 8.18
N PHE A 1263 27.60 -33.11 7.22
CA PHE A 1263 27.95 -34.53 7.23
C PHE A 1263 29.41 -34.67 7.64
N ARG A 1264 29.64 -35.15 8.85
CA ARG A 1264 30.99 -35.50 9.34
C ARG A 1264 31.31 -36.94 8.96
N LYS A 1265 32.51 -37.19 8.45
CA LYS A 1265 33.10 -38.53 8.54
C LYS A 1265 33.39 -38.78 10.03
N THR A 1266 32.90 -39.90 10.57
CA THR A 1266 33.21 -40.37 11.93
C THR A 1266 34.39 -41.32 11.90
#